data_AF-A0A5E4Y3E7-F1
#
_entry.id   AF-A0A5E4Y3E7-F1
#
_cell.length_a   1.000
_cell.length_b   1.000
_cell.length_c   1.000
_cell.angle_alpha   90.00
_cell.angle_beta   90.00
_cell.angle_gamma   90.00
#
_symmetry.space_group_name_H-M   'P 1'
#
loop_
_entity.id
_entity.type
_entity.pdbx_description
1 polymer ?
#
loop_
_entity_poly.entity_id
_entity_poly.type
_entity_poly.pdbx_seq_one_letter_code
_entity_poly.pdbx_strand_id
1 'polypeptide(L)'
;MQNRRGAMSECELATNANTTSRRARRSSAECATRSGYFKLSCMALAVAGALPSASHAATYVVNNQAALIQAINDANASSDASSTIQLGSSFSASGTLPTVTKAITLDTQGFTLSGSLLVWSGTPITFDGTLVGTGVGATTARAGINLNGASSTTSFVNNGSITGAGIAGGVVTGVGSVVNAASLVNNGTITGGSATTTAVGGAGAQVGNGAVLTNNGLIQGGNSTGGAGGTGVNWSTGGATLVNNGTIKGGSDLTGVNTTGSIGVAVRAAGSPNSIVNTGTIVGGNGGVAIANTVGVSIVNSGAIQAGAGQSVAIRSTTVAAFSLELQAGSTIVGNVVASSAGTNNAFILGGSTNAVFDVSTIGSTAQYQNFNTYTKTGTGTWSLTGTGITSTPWTISQGTLQIGNGGTSGSVFGNITDNATLAFNRSDTFTFDNLVAGTGSVNQVGSGTTVLTAANTYTGDTNVLAGTLAVGDAAHATASIASAQTTVAAGATLGGYGTVSGAVTNSGTVAVANALSAFSTGSNGTFTIGGDLTNAGTVNLAAASGVIGNTLNVTGNYIGANGIVTLNTVLNEGGAATQTDPFIVAGNTGGTTALKINGTGTGVLTVGDGIRVVQVGGASAANSFRLASALQAGAYEYLLYRGSATSANDWYLRSYLLSPASTASASTTDAPIAYRPGIAGYAVAPQLNTDYGFSIIGRLNERVRDIANPDPAPEHANGVWGRIGGQNLDAEASDRYATNARTVFAQIGRDWTLARADDGASTHAGATMTFGSSSASFTDSARSVIGSTETGSAQTQAQSIGGYWTRYGANGSYFDGVGQLTHYQNRYTDIYGVGASQNGFGAGVSGEVGQRIALGSAGLAIEPQAQLLYQYVHLNGFGDGISSIGANTTNALRGRIGFRLLKSGMRNALNTSTVTPYFTANVLHDFFSPGQTTVSGIAFPTQLGKTWYDVGVGLTGSFGKRSQVYASVKYEHSFGGASRRNVFGQVGYQFAW
;
A
#
# COMPACT_ATOMS: atom_id res chain seq x y z
N MET A 1 -12.07 8.84 -39.26
CA MET A 1 -13.53 9.06 -39.14
C MET A 1 -13.90 8.55 -37.75
N GLN A 2 -14.26 9.39 -36.75
CA GLN A 2 -15.59 10.01 -36.55
C GLN A 2 -16.73 8.97 -36.67
N ASN A 3 -17.72 8.76 -35.78
CA ASN A 3 -18.17 9.32 -34.49
C ASN A 3 -19.14 8.25 -33.84
N ARG A 4 -19.59 8.20 -32.57
CA ARG A 4 -19.51 9.06 -31.36
C ARG A 4 -19.81 8.24 -30.06
N ARG A 5 -19.79 8.93 -28.91
CA ARG A 5 -20.30 8.65 -27.52
C ARG A 5 -21.61 7.80 -27.42
N GLY A 6 -21.93 7.06 -26.33
CA GLY A 6 -21.20 6.73 -25.08
C GLY A 6 -22.11 6.30 -23.89
N ALA A 7 -21.54 5.57 -22.92
CA ALA A 7 -21.94 5.35 -21.50
C ALA A 7 -23.13 4.44 -21.05
N MET A 8 -22.73 3.26 -20.50
CA MET A 8 -23.05 2.67 -19.17
C MET A 8 -24.33 1.85 -18.81
N SER A 9 -24.06 0.76 -18.06
CA SER A 9 -24.94 -0.10 -17.22
C SER A 9 -26.00 -0.96 -17.95
N GLU A 10 -26.45 -2.15 -17.51
CA GLU A 10 -26.30 -2.97 -16.27
C GLU A 10 -25.91 -4.42 -16.66
N CYS A 11 -25.16 -5.24 -15.89
CA CYS A 11 -25.48 -5.95 -14.64
C CYS A 11 -26.63 -6.99 -14.74
N GLU A 12 -26.33 -8.28 -14.61
CA GLU A 12 -27.28 -9.39 -14.58
C GLU A 12 -26.90 -10.39 -13.47
N LEU A 13 -27.91 -11.04 -12.85
CA LEU A 13 -27.88 -12.13 -11.86
C LEU A 13 -27.21 -11.79 -10.49
N ALA A 14 -27.93 -11.80 -9.37
CA ALA A 14 -28.59 -13.00 -8.86
C ALA A 14 -29.80 -12.76 -7.92
N THR A 15 -30.67 -13.77 -7.90
CA THR A 15 -31.87 -13.97 -7.08
C THR A 15 -31.77 -13.67 -5.56
N ASN A 16 -32.64 -12.80 -5.04
CA ASN A 16 -33.77 -13.19 -4.16
C ASN A 16 -34.50 -11.99 -3.53
N ALA A 17 -35.83 -11.92 -3.73
CA ALA A 17 -36.76 -11.07 -2.98
C ALA A 17 -38.07 -11.86 -2.79
N ASN A 18 -38.50 -12.22 -1.58
CA ASN A 18 -39.08 -11.39 -0.50
C ASN A 18 -40.61 -11.27 -0.63
N THR A 19 -41.39 -11.71 0.37
CA THR A 19 -42.54 -10.95 0.95
C THR A 19 -43.24 -11.64 2.13
N THR A 20 -43.26 -10.95 3.29
CA THR A 20 -44.40 -10.69 4.21
C THR A 20 -45.46 -11.78 4.49
N SER A 21 -45.92 -12.07 5.72
CA SER A 21 -45.82 -11.41 7.06
C SER A 21 -46.10 -12.47 8.18
N ARG A 22 -46.43 -12.23 9.47
CA ARG A 22 -47.02 -11.10 10.23
C ARG A 22 -46.65 -11.17 11.75
N ARG A 23 -47.22 -10.27 12.56
CA ARG A 23 -47.01 -10.05 14.01
C ARG A 23 -47.35 -11.27 14.92
N ALA A 24 -46.58 -11.52 16.00
CA ALA A 24 -46.88 -10.99 17.36
C ALA A 24 -45.93 -11.44 18.52
N ARG A 25 -45.54 -10.45 19.36
CA ARG A 25 -45.26 -10.47 20.83
C ARG A 25 -44.21 -11.42 21.48
N ARG A 26 -43.17 -10.76 22.05
CA ARG A 26 -42.54 -10.93 23.39
C ARG A 26 -42.53 -12.32 24.07
N SER A 27 -41.32 -12.86 24.29
CA SER A 27 -40.69 -12.88 25.63
C SER A 27 -39.18 -13.21 25.52
N SER A 28 -38.35 -12.53 26.29
CA SER A 28 -36.90 -12.77 26.39
C SER A 28 -36.57 -13.93 27.34
N ALA A 29 -35.62 -14.79 26.96
CA ALA A 29 -34.98 -15.76 27.84
C ALA A 29 -33.50 -15.90 27.43
N GLU A 30 -32.59 -15.57 28.33
CA GLU A 30 -31.15 -15.78 28.17
C GLU A 30 -30.74 -17.17 28.63
N CYS A 31 -29.70 -17.73 28.02
CA CYS A 31 -29.11 -19.03 28.33
C CYS A 31 -27.59 -18.79 28.42
N ALA A 32 -27.02 -18.60 29.62
CA ALA A 32 -26.61 -19.62 30.59
C ALA A 32 -25.17 -20.14 30.37
N THR A 33 -24.34 -20.02 31.41
CA THR A 33 -23.02 -20.65 31.49
C THR A 33 -22.89 -21.48 32.76
N ARG A 34 -23.08 -22.79 32.55
CA ARG A 34 -22.35 -23.95 33.09
C ARG A 34 -22.14 -24.11 34.61
N SER A 35 -22.70 -25.23 35.09
CA SER A 35 -22.35 -25.94 36.32
C SER A 35 -21.49 -27.18 36.01
N GLY A 36 -20.69 -27.64 36.98
CA GLY A 36 -20.01 -28.94 36.99
C GLY A 36 -20.26 -29.65 38.33
N TYR A 37 -20.70 -30.91 38.28
CA TYR A 37 -21.04 -31.76 39.43
C TYR A 37 -19.94 -32.80 39.70
N PHE A 38 -19.81 -33.30 40.95
CA PHE A 38 -20.07 -34.73 41.27
C PHE A 38 -20.06 -35.10 42.78
N LYS A 39 -21.07 -35.88 43.20
CA LYS A 39 -21.15 -36.88 44.31
C LYS A 39 -20.78 -36.46 45.75
N LEU A 40 -21.63 -36.70 46.77
CA LEU A 40 -21.95 -38.02 47.36
C LEU A 40 -23.24 -37.95 48.23
N SER A 41 -24.24 -38.80 47.96
CA SER A 41 -24.80 -39.89 48.81
C SER A 41 -25.65 -39.56 50.06
N CYS A 42 -26.73 -40.32 50.24
CA CYS A 42 -27.72 -40.18 51.32
C CYS A 42 -27.31 -40.90 52.61
N MET A 43 -27.54 -40.28 53.78
CA MET A 43 -28.14 -40.92 54.96
C MET A 43 -28.48 -39.92 56.08
N ALA A 44 -29.20 -40.39 57.10
CA ALA A 44 -29.58 -39.75 58.37
C ALA A 44 -30.86 -38.86 58.37
N LEU A 45 -31.88 -39.43 59.01
CA LEU A 45 -33.16 -38.83 59.40
C LEU A 45 -33.00 -38.13 60.78
N ALA A 46 -33.84 -37.11 61.03
CA ALA A 46 -34.18 -36.55 62.34
C ALA A 46 -33.08 -35.81 63.16
N VAL A 47 -33.03 -34.49 63.00
CA VAL A 47 -33.20 -33.55 64.14
C VAL A 47 -34.17 -32.45 63.69
N ALA A 48 -35.25 -32.24 64.45
CA ALA A 48 -36.10 -31.06 64.31
C ALA A 48 -35.64 -29.99 65.32
N GLY A 49 -35.29 -28.80 64.84
CA GLY A 49 -34.87 -27.67 65.68
C GLY A 49 -34.15 -26.60 64.88
N ALA A 50 -34.39 -25.33 65.20
CA ALA A 50 -33.78 -24.15 64.59
C ALA A 50 -33.99 -23.99 63.06
N LEU A 51 -35.24 -23.69 62.67
CA LEU A 51 -35.39 -22.59 61.71
C LEU A 51 -34.78 -21.34 62.36
N PRO A 52 -33.84 -20.62 61.73
CA PRO A 52 -33.49 -19.28 62.21
C PRO A 52 -34.73 -18.40 62.00
N SER A 53 -35.43 -18.11 63.09
CA SER A 53 -36.41 -17.04 63.16
C SER A 53 -35.77 -15.76 62.62
N ALA A 54 -36.49 -15.01 61.80
CA ALA A 54 -35.99 -13.74 61.26
C ALA A 54 -35.46 -12.87 62.41
N SER A 55 -34.15 -12.62 62.40
CA SER A 55 -33.45 -11.74 63.34
C SER A 55 -34.05 -10.33 63.22
N HIS A 56 -35.06 -10.04 64.03
CA HIS A 56 -35.61 -8.69 64.15
C HIS A 56 -34.53 -7.86 64.83
N ALA A 57 -33.95 -6.88 64.13
CA ALA A 57 -33.00 -5.97 64.75
C ALA A 57 -33.71 -5.25 65.91
N ALA A 58 -33.28 -5.49 67.16
CA ALA A 58 -33.83 -4.82 68.32
C ALA A 58 -33.86 -3.29 68.08
N THR A 59 -35.04 -2.70 68.32
CA THR A 59 -35.29 -1.28 68.13
C THR A 59 -35.48 -0.61 69.49
N TYR A 60 -34.65 0.38 69.80
CA TYR A 60 -34.62 1.07 71.09
C TYR A 60 -35.00 2.54 70.91
N VAL A 61 -36.02 3.04 71.63
CA VAL A 61 -36.44 4.45 71.52
C VAL A 61 -35.82 5.29 72.63
N VAL A 62 -35.18 6.41 72.29
CA VAL A 62 -34.40 7.24 73.20
C VAL A 62 -34.82 8.72 73.14
N ASN A 63 -34.89 9.35 74.32
CA ASN A 63 -35.36 10.74 74.49
C ASN A 63 -34.35 11.65 75.21
N ASN A 64 -33.20 11.10 75.64
CA ASN A 64 -32.12 11.82 76.31
C ASN A 64 -30.80 11.03 76.22
N GLN A 65 -29.68 11.68 76.59
CA GLN A 65 -28.34 11.06 76.52
C GLN A 65 -28.20 9.79 77.37
N ALA A 66 -28.83 9.71 78.56
CA ALA A 66 -28.74 8.52 79.40
C ALA A 66 -29.42 7.32 78.75
N ALA A 67 -30.60 7.54 78.14
CA ALA A 67 -31.30 6.53 77.35
C ALA A 67 -30.49 6.10 76.11
N LEU A 68 -29.81 7.03 75.42
CA LEU A 68 -28.92 6.71 74.30
C LEU A 68 -27.74 5.82 74.71
N ILE A 69 -27.08 6.13 75.83
CA ILE A 69 -25.98 5.32 76.37
C ILE A 69 -26.49 3.91 76.75
N GLN A 70 -27.64 3.82 77.42
CA GLN A 70 -28.23 2.54 77.80
C GLN A 70 -28.63 1.71 76.58
N ALA A 71 -29.30 2.31 75.58
CA ALA A 71 -29.70 1.63 74.36
C ALA A 71 -28.51 1.06 73.56
N ILE A 72 -27.34 1.73 73.56
CA ILE A 72 -26.12 1.19 72.95
C ILE A 72 -25.60 -0.02 73.73
N ASN A 73 -25.60 0.04 75.07
CA ASN A 73 -25.21 -1.10 75.91
C ASN A 73 -26.17 -2.29 75.76
N ASP A 74 -27.48 -2.04 75.72
CA ASP A 74 -28.52 -3.06 75.53
C ASP A 74 -28.44 -3.66 74.12
N ALA A 75 -28.18 -2.84 73.09
CA ALA A 75 -27.91 -3.32 71.73
C ALA A 75 -26.67 -4.22 71.71
N ASN A 76 -25.54 -3.80 72.29
CA ASN A 76 -24.33 -4.62 72.39
C ASN A 76 -24.55 -5.96 73.12
N ALA A 77 -25.50 -6.01 74.07
CA ALA A 77 -25.86 -7.22 74.81
C ALA A 77 -26.93 -8.08 74.11
N SER A 78 -27.71 -7.53 73.17
CA SER A 78 -28.69 -8.26 72.36
C SER A 78 -27.97 -9.25 71.42
N SER A 79 -28.57 -10.43 71.26
CA SER A 79 -28.11 -11.49 70.34
C SER A 79 -28.30 -11.19 68.85
N ASP A 80 -28.99 -10.11 68.49
CA ASP A 80 -29.29 -9.77 67.09
C ASP A 80 -28.01 -9.35 66.36
N ALA A 81 -27.91 -9.63 65.06
CA ALA A 81 -26.73 -9.26 64.27
C ALA A 81 -26.56 -7.73 64.10
N SER A 82 -27.65 -6.97 64.24
CA SER A 82 -27.68 -5.52 64.22
C SER A 82 -28.80 -4.98 65.10
N SER A 83 -28.78 -3.67 65.39
CA SER A 83 -29.84 -2.99 66.16
C SER A 83 -30.05 -1.56 65.68
N THR A 84 -31.26 -1.04 65.88
CA THR A 84 -31.63 0.34 65.54
C THR A 84 -31.96 1.11 66.80
N ILE A 85 -31.45 2.33 66.94
CA ILE A 85 -31.77 3.23 68.04
C ILE A 85 -32.46 4.45 67.45
N GLN A 86 -33.72 4.67 67.81
CA GLN A 86 -34.57 5.72 67.27
C GLN A 86 -34.76 6.86 68.28
N LEU A 87 -34.68 8.10 67.82
CA LEU A 87 -35.04 9.25 68.66
C LEU A 87 -36.58 9.38 68.77
N GLY A 88 -37.08 9.57 69.99
CA GLY A 88 -38.48 9.97 70.23
C GLY A 88 -38.66 11.48 70.48
N SER A 89 -37.56 12.22 70.63
CA SER A 89 -37.54 13.69 70.75
C SER A 89 -36.16 14.25 70.41
N SER A 90 -36.06 15.52 70.02
CA SER A 90 -34.78 16.22 69.90
C SER A 90 -34.14 16.43 71.28
N PHE A 91 -32.86 16.06 71.45
CA PHE A 91 -32.11 16.27 72.69
C PHE A 91 -30.62 16.52 72.44
N SER A 92 -29.91 16.97 73.48
CA SER A 92 -28.45 17.14 73.43
C SER A 92 -27.70 15.94 73.98
N ALA A 93 -26.68 15.46 73.27
CA ALA A 93 -25.74 14.43 73.69
C ALA A 93 -24.28 14.87 73.49
N SER A 94 -23.42 14.62 74.48
CA SER A 94 -22.01 14.98 74.41
C SER A 94 -21.10 14.02 75.16
N GLY A 95 -19.86 13.88 74.69
CA GLY A 95 -18.88 12.95 75.24
C GLY A 95 -18.78 11.65 74.45
N THR A 96 -18.03 10.68 75.00
CA THR A 96 -17.72 9.41 74.35
C THR A 96 -18.93 8.48 74.36
N LEU A 97 -19.32 7.94 73.20
CA LEU A 97 -20.26 6.83 73.14
C LEU A 97 -19.65 5.55 73.71
N PRO A 98 -20.46 4.61 74.25
CA PRO A 98 -19.97 3.28 74.56
C PRO A 98 -19.37 2.60 73.32
N THR A 99 -18.34 1.79 73.52
CA THR A 99 -17.73 0.92 72.50
C THR A 99 -18.82 0.08 71.83
N VAL A 100 -18.92 0.14 70.51
CA VAL A 100 -19.95 -0.59 69.74
C VAL A 100 -19.38 -1.92 69.26
N THR A 101 -20.05 -3.03 69.59
CA THR A 101 -19.56 -4.41 69.33
C THR A 101 -20.24 -5.11 68.16
N LYS A 102 -21.37 -4.58 67.67
CA LYS A 102 -22.08 -5.04 66.47
C LYS A 102 -22.58 -3.86 65.61
N ALA A 103 -23.22 -4.11 64.47
CA ALA A 103 -23.72 -3.02 63.62
C ALA A 103 -24.89 -2.29 64.32
N ILE A 104 -24.78 -0.97 64.50
CA ILE A 104 -25.84 -0.13 65.07
C ILE A 104 -26.24 0.97 64.09
N THR A 105 -27.54 1.14 63.88
CA THR A 105 -28.12 2.30 63.17
C THR A 105 -28.68 3.28 64.19
N LEU A 106 -28.22 4.53 64.16
CA LEU A 106 -28.78 5.66 64.90
C LEU A 106 -29.71 6.44 63.96
N ASP A 107 -31.00 6.35 64.18
CA ASP A 107 -32.04 6.96 63.35
C ASP A 107 -32.73 8.10 64.12
N THR A 108 -32.65 9.34 63.63
CA THR A 108 -33.26 10.47 64.34
C THR A 108 -34.76 10.62 64.09
N GLN A 109 -35.38 9.86 63.19
CA GLN A 109 -36.81 9.93 62.88
C GLN A 109 -37.33 11.36 62.59
N GLY A 110 -36.47 12.22 62.05
CA GLY A 110 -36.75 13.64 61.78
C GLY A 110 -36.50 14.60 62.96
N PHE A 111 -36.17 14.10 64.15
CA PHE A 111 -35.68 14.92 65.26
C PHE A 111 -34.21 15.33 65.06
N THR A 112 -33.73 16.24 65.91
CA THR A 112 -32.33 16.70 65.91
C THR A 112 -31.62 16.16 67.14
N LEU A 113 -30.54 15.42 66.92
CA LEU A 113 -29.53 15.15 67.93
C LEU A 113 -28.56 16.34 67.96
N SER A 114 -28.49 17.06 69.07
CA SER A 114 -27.57 18.20 69.22
C SER A 114 -26.36 17.80 70.04
N GLY A 115 -25.19 18.37 69.79
CA GLY A 115 -24.03 18.26 70.68
C GLY A 115 -22.73 17.93 69.97
N SER A 116 -21.87 17.16 70.62
CA SER A 116 -20.59 16.76 70.04
C SER A 116 -20.31 15.32 70.42
N LEU A 117 -20.69 14.45 69.51
CA LEU A 117 -20.63 13.01 69.69
C LEU A 117 -19.20 12.54 69.45
N LEU A 118 -18.60 11.86 70.42
CA LEU A 118 -17.26 11.28 70.28
C LEU A 118 -17.38 9.76 70.13
N VAL A 119 -17.02 9.24 68.96
CA VAL A 119 -17.01 7.80 68.68
C VAL A 119 -15.58 7.29 68.80
N TRP A 120 -15.39 6.28 69.65
CA TRP A 120 -14.14 5.51 69.78
C TRP A 120 -14.39 4.06 69.40
N SER A 121 -13.48 3.51 68.59
CA SER A 121 -13.23 2.07 68.34
C SER A 121 -14.44 1.12 68.42
N GLY A 122 -14.89 0.59 67.29
CA GLY A 122 -15.95 -0.41 67.26
C GLY A 122 -16.29 -0.87 65.84
N THR A 123 -17.30 -1.73 65.74
CA THR A 123 -17.97 -2.08 64.47
C THR A 123 -18.71 -0.88 63.87
N PRO A 124 -19.11 -0.94 62.57
CA PRO A 124 -19.70 0.23 61.89
C PRO A 124 -20.96 0.77 62.55
N ILE A 125 -21.01 2.09 62.75
CA ILE A 125 -22.22 2.83 63.11
C ILE A 125 -22.79 3.49 61.85
N THR A 126 -24.08 3.29 61.59
CA THR A 126 -24.82 4.04 60.56
C THR A 126 -25.63 5.15 61.24
N PHE A 127 -25.71 6.32 60.62
CA PHE A 127 -26.46 7.47 61.10
C PHE A 127 -27.40 8.00 60.02
N ASP A 128 -28.69 7.96 60.35
CA ASP A 128 -29.81 8.40 59.53
C ASP A 128 -30.50 9.57 60.26
N GLY A 129 -30.67 10.72 59.62
CA GLY A 129 -31.33 11.88 60.24
C GLY A 129 -30.41 13.09 60.50
N THR A 130 -30.63 13.86 61.57
CA THR A 130 -30.01 15.20 61.76
C THR A 130 -29.16 15.32 63.03
N LEU A 131 -27.86 15.64 62.87
CA LEU A 131 -26.90 15.88 63.93
C LEU A 131 -26.32 17.31 63.84
N VAL A 132 -26.39 18.09 64.93
CA VAL A 132 -25.94 19.50 64.94
C VAL A 132 -24.99 19.79 66.10
N GLY A 133 -23.80 20.32 65.78
CA GLY A 133 -22.82 20.82 66.72
C GLY A 133 -23.38 21.88 67.66
N THR A 134 -23.13 21.78 68.97
CA THR A 134 -23.51 22.85 69.92
C THR A 134 -22.41 23.88 70.13
N GLY A 135 -22.79 25.16 70.16
CA GLY A 135 -21.94 26.24 70.67
C GLY A 135 -22.07 26.37 72.19
N VAL A 136 -20.97 26.68 72.88
CA VAL A 136 -20.97 27.07 74.30
C VAL A 136 -20.53 28.52 74.37
N GLY A 137 -21.51 29.43 74.47
CA GLY A 137 -21.29 30.87 74.42
C GLY A 137 -20.73 31.38 73.08
N ALA A 138 -20.23 32.61 73.07
CA ALA A 138 -19.67 33.29 71.91
C ALA A 138 -18.16 33.03 71.69
N THR A 139 -17.66 31.86 72.10
CA THR A 139 -16.21 31.54 72.04
C THR A 139 -15.87 30.10 71.70
N THR A 140 -16.74 29.12 71.96
CA THR A 140 -16.44 27.69 71.73
C THR A 140 -17.49 27.05 70.83
N ALA A 141 -17.11 26.69 69.61
CA ALA A 141 -17.96 26.00 68.64
C ALA A 141 -17.54 24.52 68.52
N ARG A 142 -18.44 23.58 68.83
CA ARG A 142 -18.11 22.14 68.79
C ARG A 142 -18.35 21.53 67.41
N ALA A 143 -17.63 20.45 67.12
CA ALA A 143 -17.90 19.64 65.94
C ALA A 143 -19.20 18.84 66.08
N GLY A 144 -19.92 18.60 64.98
CA GLY A 144 -21.12 17.75 64.99
C GLY A 144 -20.78 16.32 65.43
N ILE A 145 -19.79 15.71 64.78
CA ILE A 145 -19.22 14.42 65.18
C ILE A 145 -17.69 14.44 65.25
N ASN A 146 -17.12 13.71 66.19
CA ASN A 146 -15.70 13.40 66.29
C ASN A 146 -15.51 11.87 66.25
N LEU A 147 -14.82 11.37 65.23
CA LEU A 147 -14.40 9.97 65.11
C LEU A 147 -12.91 9.92 65.45
N ASN A 148 -12.55 9.31 66.58
CA ASN A 148 -11.16 9.09 66.98
C ASN A 148 -10.95 7.59 67.17
N GLY A 149 -10.41 6.93 66.15
CA GLY A 149 -10.04 5.52 66.22
C GLY A 149 -8.65 5.31 66.83
N ALA A 150 -8.42 4.12 67.38
CA ALA A 150 -7.07 3.61 67.57
C ALA A 150 -6.51 2.97 66.29
N SER A 151 -7.40 2.61 65.35
CA SER A 151 -7.10 2.11 64.01
C SER A 151 -8.31 2.28 63.08
N SER A 152 -8.07 2.16 61.77
CA SER A 152 -9.04 2.33 60.69
C SER A 152 -10.24 1.36 60.70
N THR A 153 -10.29 0.43 61.66
CA THR A 153 -11.47 -0.43 61.90
C THR A 153 -12.68 0.35 62.38
N THR A 154 -12.48 1.53 62.99
CA THR A 154 -13.57 2.42 63.40
C THR A 154 -14.24 2.99 62.16
N SER A 155 -15.49 2.59 61.87
CA SER A 155 -16.23 3.01 60.67
C SER A 155 -17.53 3.72 61.04
N PHE A 156 -17.83 4.82 60.34
CA PHE A 156 -19.09 5.55 60.46
C PHE A 156 -19.69 5.80 59.08
N VAL A 157 -20.99 5.60 58.93
CA VAL A 157 -21.75 5.87 57.70
C VAL A 157 -22.78 6.96 57.97
N ASN A 158 -22.65 8.11 57.32
CA ASN A 158 -23.66 9.17 57.35
C ASN A 158 -24.57 9.09 56.13
N ASN A 159 -25.85 8.76 56.31
CA ASN A 159 -26.89 8.96 55.28
C ASN A 159 -27.71 10.24 55.54
N GLY A 160 -27.54 10.86 56.71
CA GLY A 160 -28.25 12.05 57.16
C GLY A 160 -27.53 13.38 56.91
N SER A 161 -27.89 14.39 57.72
CA SER A 161 -27.26 15.71 57.76
C SER A 161 -26.45 15.89 59.05
N ILE A 162 -25.17 16.19 58.93
CA ILE A 162 -24.28 16.52 60.04
C ILE A 162 -23.79 17.96 59.87
N THR A 163 -24.11 18.84 60.82
CA THR A 163 -23.71 20.26 60.76
C THR A 163 -22.86 20.66 61.96
N GLY A 164 -21.75 21.35 61.76
CA GLY A 164 -20.95 21.91 62.84
C GLY A 164 -21.61 23.12 63.51
N ALA A 165 -21.20 23.46 64.74
CA ALA A 165 -21.80 24.57 65.48
C ALA A 165 -21.58 25.93 64.80
N GLY A 166 -22.66 26.61 64.40
CA GLY A 166 -22.61 28.03 64.04
C GLY A 166 -22.45 28.92 65.28
N ILE A 167 -21.79 30.08 65.15
CA ILE A 167 -21.61 31.08 66.20
C ILE A 167 -21.70 32.51 65.63
N ALA A 168 -22.25 33.42 66.42
CA ALA A 168 -22.41 34.83 66.05
C ALA A 168 -21.15 35.68 66.28
N GLY A 169 -20.22 35.20 67.11
CA GLY A 169 -18.91 35.82 67.35
C GLY A 169 -17.92 34.76 67.82
N GLY A 170 -16.65 34.92 67.43
CA GLY A 170 -15.54 33.98 67.68
C GLY A 170 -14.56 33.97 66.50
N VAL A 171 -13.50 33.15 66.55
CA VAL A 171 -12.48 33.11 65.48
C VAL A 171 -12.83 32.11 64.38
N VAL A 172 -13.30 30.91 64.75
CA VAL A 172 -13.69 29.83 63.83
C VAL A 172 -14.95 29.14 64.36
N THR A 173 -15.87 28.81 63.46
CA THR A 173 -17.10 28.03 63.73
C THR A 173 -16.82 26.51 63.73
N GLY A 174 -17.78 25.72 64.21
CA GLY A 174 -17.62 24.28 64.46
C GLY A 174 -17.50 23.45 63.18
N VAL A 175 -16.76 22.35 63.25
CA VAL A 175 -16.53 21.43 62.13
C VAL A 175 -17.75 20.51 61.94
N GLY A 176 -18.10 20.10 60.71
CA GLY A 176 -19.13 19.08 60.50
C GLY A 176 -18.72 17.74 61.12
N SER A 177 -17.65 17.14 60.60
CA SER A 177 -17.05 15.89 61.11
C SER A 177 -15.54 16.00 61.31
N VAL A 178 -15.01 15.53 62.45
CA VAL A 178 -13.58 15.27 62.65
C VAL A 178 -13.34 13.76 62.50
N VAL A 179 -12.33 13.34 61.74
CA VAL A 179 -12.00 11.92 61.48
C VAL A 179 -10.51 11.68 61.66
N ASN A 180 -10.13 10.92 62.68
CA ASN A 180 -8.73 10.62 62.99
C ASN A 180 -8.56 9.11 63.20
N ALA A 181 -7.61 8.50 62.47
CA ALA A 181 -7.40 7.04 62.43
C ALA A 181 -8.70 6.22 62.32
N ALA A 182 -9.64 6.68 61.51
CA ALA A 182 -10.99 6.11 61.34
C ALA A 182 -11.48 6.24 59.89
N SER A 183 -12.50 5.48 59.53
CA SER A 183 -13.18 5.56 58.23
C SER A 183 -14.54 6.25 58.35
N LEU A 184 -14.82 7.18 57.43
CA LEU A 184 -16.11 7.85 57.30
C LEU A 184 -16.63 7.68 55.87
N VAL A 185 -17.85 7.15 55.72
CA VAL A 185 -18.59 7.12 54.45
C VAL A 185 -19.72 8.14 54.54
N ASN A 186 -19.70 9.19 53.72
CA ASN A 186 -20.76 10.18 53.63
C ASN A 186 -21.63 9.95 52.40
N ASN A 187 -22.83 9.40 52.58
CA ASN A 187 -23.88 9.34 51.57
C ASN A 187 -24.82 10.56 51.63
N GLY A 188 -24.93 11.20 52.80
CA GLY A 188 -25.78 12.37 53.05
C GLY A 188 -25.04 13.70 52.90
N THR A 189 -25.32 14.65 53.80
CA THR A 189 -24.70 15.98 53.83
C THR A 189 -23.87 16.19 55.09
N ILE A 190 -22.65 16.72 54.94
CA ILE A 190 -21.84 17.23 56.04
C ILE A 190 -21.51 18.70 55.78
N THR A 191 -21.87 19.57 56.72
CA THR A 191 -21.66 21.02 56.63
C THR A 191 -20.86 21.54 57.81
N GLY A 192 -19.87 22.40 57.54
CA GLY A 192 -19.26 23.21 58.57
C GLY A 192 -20.28 24.22 59.13
N GLY A 193 -20.13 24.57 60.41
CA GLY A 193 -20.92 25.63 61.02
C GLY A 193 -20.73 26.94 60.27
N SER A 194 -21.80 27.70 60.04
CA SER A 194 -21.71 28.99 59.36
C SER A 194 -21.54 30.14 60.35
N ALA A 195 -20.79 31.16 59.94
CA ALA A 195 -20.58 32.39 60.69
C ALA A 195 -21.51 33.51 60.18
N THR A 196 -22.08 34.30 61.10
CA THR A 196 -22.93 35.46 60.76
C THR A 196 -22.19 36.80 60.90
N THR A 197 -20.87 36.75 61.10
CA THR A 197 -19.96 37.89 61.29
C THR A 197 -18.60 37.57 60.65
N THR A 198 -17.58 38.39 60.88
CA THR A 198 -16.22 38.26 60.32
C THR A 198 -15.43 37.01 60.75
N ALA A 199 -16.04 36.11 61.53
CA ALA A 199 -15.47 34.81 61.91
C ALA A 199 -15.28 33.87 60.71
N VAL A 200 -14.37 32.91 60.82
CA VAL A 200 -14.14 31.91 59.78
C VAL A 200 -15.20 30.80 59.83
N GLY A 201 -15.71 30.39 58.68
CA GLY A 201 -16.60 29.24 58.51
C GLY A 201 -15.94 27.91 58.91
N GLY A 202 -16.71 26.96 59.44
CA GLY A 202 -16.21 25.69 59.92
C GLY A 202 -15.78 24.79 58.76
N ALA A 203 -14.82 23.90 58.98
CA ALA A 203 -14.55 22.87 57.98
C ALA A 203 -15.75 21.92 57.84
N GLY A 204 -16.09 21.46 56.63
CA GLY A 204 -17.06 20.39 56.42
C GLY A 204 -16.56 19.11 57.11
N ALA A 205 -15.40 18.63 56.69
CA ALA A 205 -14.65 17.59 57.39
C ALA A 205 -13.24 18.05 57.75
N GLN A 206 -12.78 17.71 58.96
CA GLN A 206 -11.36 17.64 59.29
C GLN A 206 -10.92 16.18 59.30
N VAL A 207 -9.78 15.87 58.70
CA VAL A 207 -9.22 14.52 58.70
C VAL A 207 -7.78 14.51 59.22
N GLY A 208 -7.42 13.43 59.91
CA GLY A 208 -6.13 13.20 60.53
C GLY A 208 -5.49 11.88 60.10
N ASN A 209 -4.50 11.43 60.87
CA ASN A 209 -3.56 10.39 60.48
C ASN A 209 -4.25 9.04 60.29
N GLY A 210 -4.05 8.40 59.14
CA GLY A 210 -4.68 7.13 58.80
C GLY A 210 -6.19 7.20 58.58
N ALA A 211 -6.77 8.40 58.42
CA ALA A 211 -8.18 8.56 58.13
C ALA A 211 -8.52 8.19 56.67
N VAL A 212 -9.68 7.57 56.47
CA VAL A 212 -10.23 7.24 55.13
C VAL A 212 -11.61 7.85 54.99
N LEU A 213 -11.73 8.91 54.20
CA LEU A 213 -12.98 9.61 53.93
C LEU A 213 -13.50 9.26 52.54
N THR A 214 -14.65 8.59 52.46
CA THR A 214 -15.39 8.34 51.22
C THR A 214 -16.60 9.26 51.17
N ASN A 215 -16.67 10.16 50.20
CA ASN A 215 -17.82 11.04 49.99
C ASN A 215 -18.60 10.62 48.74
N ASN A 216 -19.85 10.18 48.94
CA ASN A 216 -20.84 9.94 47.90
C ASN A 216 -21.90 11.06 47.84
N GLY A 217 -22.08 11.82 48.92
CA GLY A 217 -23.03 12.93 49.04
C GLY A 217 -22.37 14.32 48.97
N LEU A 218 -22.81 15.24 49.83
CA LEU A 218 -22.27 16.61 49.90
C LEU A 218 -21.38 16.79 51.14
N ILE A 219 -20.17 17.32 50.96
CA ILE A 219 -19.37 17.92 52.05
C ILE A 219 -19.14 19.39 51.72
N GLN A 220 -19.55 20.30 52.59
CA GLN A 220 -19.40 21.73 52.38
C GLN A 220 -18.82 22.45 53.60
N GLY A 221 -17.84 23.33 53.38
CA GLY A 221 -17.37 24.27 54.40
C GLY A 221 -18.45 25.29 54.76
N GLY A 222 -18.50 25.70 56.03
CA GLY A 222 -19.47 26.68 56.50
C GLY A 222 -19.30 28.04 55.80
N ASN A 223 -20.40 28.73 55.53
CA ASN A 223 -20.33 30.07 54.95
C ASN A 223 -19.97 31.10 56.03
N SER A 224 -19.58 32.31 55.61
CA SER A 224 -19.36 33.45 56.50
C SER A 224 -19.94 34.74 55.91
N THR A 225 -20.14 35.76 56.74
CA THR A 225 -20.64 37.08 56.34
C THR A 225 -19.60 38.14 56.68
N GLY A 226 -18.68 38.42 55.74
CA GLY A 226 -17.54 39.34 55.94
C GLY A 226 -16.30 38.68 56.55
N GLY A 227 -16.36 37.39 56.87
CA GLY A 227 -15.22 36.55 57.24
C GLY A 227 -14.93 35.53 56.14
N ALA A 228 -13.83 34.79 56.28
CA ALA A 228 -13.52 33.74 55.30
C ALA A 228 -14.52 32.57 55.40
N GLY A 229 -14.88 31.99 54.26
CA GLY A 229 -15.58 30.71 54.22
C GLY A 229 -14.75 29.57 54.83
N GLY A 230 -15.42 28.50 55.25
CA GLY A 230 -14.78 27.29 55.73
C GLY A 230 -14.25 26.40 54.62
N THR A 231 -13.35 25.49 54.97
CA THR A 231 -12.84 24.49 54.02
C THR A 231 -13.85 23.36 53.82
N GLY A 232 -13.95 22.77 52.63
CA GLY A 232 -14.78 21.57 52.44
C GLY A 232 -14.22 20.39 53.22
N VAL A 233 -12.98 19.99 52.91
CA VAL A 233 -12.20 18.98 53.66
C VAL A 233 -10.84 19.58 54.02
N ASN A 234 -10.38 19.41 55.26
CA ASN A 234 -9.09 19.93 55.74
C ASN A 234 -8.26 18.85 56.46
N TRP A 235 -7.02 18.63 56.00
CA TRP A 235 -6.13 17.61 56.55
C TRP A 235 -5.22 18.28 57.58
N SER A 236 -5.54 18.11 58.86
CA SER A 236 -4.97 18.91 59.96
C SER A 236 -3.80 18.24 60.69
N THR A 237 -3.75 16.90 60.74
CA THR A 237 -2.77 16.17 61.57
C THR A 237 -2.47 14.78 60.99
N GLY A 238 -1.38 14.61 60.24
CA GLY A 238 -1.01 13.34 59.60
C GLY A 238 -1.64 13.13 58.22
N GLY A 239 -1.37 11.96 57.62
CA GLY A 239 -1.78 11.65 56.25
C GLY A 239 -3.14 10.93 56.16
N ALA A 240 -3.88 11.17 55.08
CA ALA A 240 -5.22 10.62 54.85
C ALA A 240 -5.48 10.20 53.39
N THR A 241 -6.51 9.38 53.20
CA THR A 241 -7.09 9.04 51.90
C THR A 241 -8.47 9.64 51.76
N LEU A 242 -8.71 10.36 50.66
CA LEU A 242 -10.01 10.91 50.27
C LEU A 242 -10.48 10.26 48.97
N VAL A 243 -11.66 9.63 48.99
CA VAL A 243 -12.37 9.17 47.79
C VAL A 243 -13.61 10.03 47.62
N ASN A 244 -13.69 10.83 46.57
CA ASN A 244 -14.84 11.69 46.27
C ASN A 244 -15.58 11.21 45.02
N ASN A 245 -16.80 10.72 45.22
CA ASN A 245 -17.79 10.39 44.21
C ASN A 245 -18.95 11.42 44.18
N GLY A 246 -19.15 12.12 45.30
CA GLY A 246 -20.16 13.17 45.44
C GLY A 246 -19.61 14.58 45.16
N THR A 247 -20.10 15.57 45.91
CA THR A 247 -19.66 16.97 45.82
C THR A 247 -18.91 17.39 47.08
N ILE A 248 -17.73 18.00 46.91
CA ILE A 248 -17.01 18.73 47.96
C ILE A 248 -16.95 20.20 47.59
N LYS A 249 -17.31 21.09 48.52
CA LYS A 249 -17.37 22.53 48.27
C LYS A 249 -16.74 23.35 49.40
N GLY A 250 -15.89 24.31 49.05
CA GLY A 250 -15.48 25.35 49.99
C GLY A 250 -16.66 26.24 50.39
N GLY A 251 -16.77 26.59 51.67
CA GLY A 251 -17.69 27.62 52.12
C GLY A 251 -17.35 28.97 51.49
N SER A 252 -18.32 29.86 51.40
CA SER A 252 -18.12 31.20 50.80
C SER A 252 -18.24 32.30 51.85
N ASP A 253 -17.46 33.36 51.68
CA ASP A 253 -17.84 34.68 52.17
C ASP A 253 -18.98 35.21 51.29
N LEU A 254 -20.13 35.47 51.91
CA LEU A 254 -21.32 35.99 51.26
C LEU A 254 -21.21 37.48 50.89
N THR A 255 -20.19 38.21 51.39
CA THR A 255 -19.92 39.60 51.00
C THR A 255 -18.81 39.73 49.95
N GLY A 256 -18.02 38.68 49.74
CA GLY A 256 -16.94 38.63 48.74
C GLY A 256 -15.66 39.39 49.12
N VAL A 257 -15.48 39.74 50.38
CA VAL A 257 -14.34 40.54 50.88
C VAL A 257 -13.17 39.65 51.35
N ASN A 258 -13.43 38.43 51.82
CA ASN A 258 -12.40 37.53 52.35
C ASN A 258 -12.48 36.10 51.78
N THR A 259 -11.39 35.63 51.18
CA THR A 259 -11.31 34.33 50.49
C THR A 259 -10.41 33.31 51.19
N THR A 260 -9.84 33.68 52.36
CA THR A 260 -8.78 32.93 53.07
C THR A 260 -9.34 31.77 53.89
N GLY A 261 -9.95 30.80 53.22
CA GLY A 261 -10.55 29.63 53.87
C GLY A 261 -11.52 28.86 52.97
N SER A 262 -12.03 29.52 51.93
CA SER A 262 -12.99 29.02 50.92
C SER A 262 -12.49 27.88 50.02
N ILE A 263 -11.59 27.01 50.51
CA ILE A 263 -10.94 25.95 49.72
C ILE A 263 -11.81 24.70 49.74
N GLY A 264 -11.96 24.01 48.59
CA GLY A 264 -12.66 22.72 48.52
C GLY A 264 -11.97 21.65 49.36
N VAL A 265 -10.71 21.31 49.05
CA VAL A 265 -9.88 20.37 49.81
C VAL A 265 -8.53 21.02 50.14
N ALA A 266 -8.18 21.07 51.42
CA ALA A 266 -6.92 21.62 51.93
C ALA A 266 -6.04 20.53 52.55
N VAL A 267 -4.88 20.28 51.94
CA VAL A 267 -3.92 19.24 52.30
C VAL A 267 -2.70 19.88 52.98
N ARG A 268 -2.74 19.98 54.32
CA ARG A 268 -1.80 20.82 55.09
C ARG A 268 -0.81 20.05 55.98
N ALA A 269 -1.15 18.83 56.39
CA ALA A 269 -0.37 18.06 57.35
C ALA A 269 0.49 16.98 56.68
N ALA A 270 1.76 16.88 57.09
CA ALA A 270 2.68 15.87 56.57
C ALA A 270 2.33 14.48 57.10
N GLY A 271 2.46 13.46 56.24
CA GLY A 271 2.16 12.06 56.54
C GLY A 271 2.08 11.24 55.26
N SER A 272 1.77 9.95 55.39
CA SER A 272 1.56 9.03 54.27
C SER A 272 0.51 7.98 54.65
N PRO A 273 -0.43 7.61 53.76
CA PRO A 273 -0.63 8.15 52.42
C PRO A 273 -1.21 9.58 52.46
N ASN A 274 -1.00 10.33 51.39
CA ASN A 274 -1.70 11.59 51.10
C ASN A 274 -2.33 11.45 49.71
N SER A 275 -3.57 10.97 49.64
CA SER A 275 -4.20 10.58 48.37
C SER A 275 -5.61 11.13 48.22
N ILE A 276 -5.92 11.65 47.03
CA ILE A 276 -7.25 12.08 46.60
C ILE A 276 -7.60 11.29 45.33
N VAL A 277 -8.74 10.59 45.35
CA VAL A 277 -9.36 9.99 44.16
C VAL A 277 -10.69 10.72 43.93
N ASN A 278 -10.82 11.44 42.82
CA ASN A 278 -12.01 12.23 42.49
C ASN A 278 -12.71 11.72 41.23
N THR A 279 -13.84 11.06 41.41
CA THR A 279 -14.80 10.74 40.33
C THR A 279 -15.99 11.73 40.30
N GLY A 280 -16.23 12.42 41.42
CA GLY A 280 -17.28 13.44 41.59
C GLY A 280 -16.82 14.86 41.30
N THR A 281 -17.37 15.83 42.05
CA THR A 281 -17.10 17.27 41.89
C THR A 281 -16.38 17.85 43.10
N ILE A 282 -15.31 18.62 42.90
CA ILE A 282 -14.64 19.44 43.93
C ILE A 282 -14.62 20.90 43.49
N VAL A 283 -15.20 21.80 44.29
CA VAL A 283 -15.31 23.24 43.96
C VAL A 283 -14.76 24.11 45.09
N GLY A 284 -14.04 25.18 44.73
CA GLY A 284 -13.76 26.28 45.65
C GLY A 284 -15.05 27.04 46.03
N GLY A 285 -15.11 27.54 47.26
CA GLY A 285 -16.03 28.63 47.62
C GLY A 285 -15.61 29.94 46.94
N ASN A 286 -16.38 31.01 47.10
CA ASN A 286 -16.12 32.29 46.43
C ASN A 286 -14.66 32.77 46.65
N GLY A 287 -13.94 33.04 45.56
CA GLY A 287 -12.52 33.39 45.50
C GLY A 287 -11.51 32.31 45.95
N GLY A 288 -11.97 31.12 46.37
CA GLY A 288 -11.14 30.01 46.81
C GLY A 288 -10.76 29.03 45.69
N VAL A 289 -9.67 28.30 45.89
CA VAL A 289 -9.25 27.22 44.98
C VAL A 289 -9.99 25.92 45.31
N ALA A 290 -10.14 25.01 44.34
CA ALA A 290 -10.75 23.71 44.59
C ALA A 290 -9.85 22.83 45.49
N ILE A 291 -8.55 22.78 45.20
CA ILE A 291 -7.58 21.99 45.97
C ILE A 291 -6.34 22.84 46.28
N ALA A 292 -5.88 22.83 47.53
CA ALA A 292 -4.62 23.46 47.94
C ALA A 292 -3.78 22.48 48.77
N ASN A 293 -2.48 22.36 48.48
CA ASN A 293 -1.57 21.52 49.26
C ASN A 293 -0.26 22.26 49.62
N THR A 294 0.17 22.13 50.88
CA THR A 294 1.49 22.59 51.36
C THR A 294 2.46 21.43 51.57
N VAL A 295 1.96 20.19 51.53
CA VAL A 295 2.70 18.94 51.62
C VAL A 295 2.51 18.11 50.34
N GLY A 296 3.26 17.03 50.18
CA GLY A 296 3.11 16.12 49.05
C GLY A 296 1.73 15.44 49.04
N VAL A 297 1.17 15.26 47.85
CA VAL A 297 -0.14 14.64 47.62
C VAL A 297 -0.22 14.02 46.24
N SER A 298 -0.93 12.89 46.12
CA SER A 298 -1.33 12.31 44.84
C SER A 298 -2.81 12.53 44.59
N ILE A 299 -3.14 13.07 43.43
CA ILE A 299 -4.51 13.33 42.97
C ILE A 299 -4.77 12.51 41.72
N VAL A 300 -5.71 11.56 41.79
CA VAL A 300 -6.26 10.87 40.62
C VAL A 300 -7.63 11.47 40.33
N ASN A 301 -7.83 11.98 39.12
CA ASN A 301 -9.08 12.62 38.72
C ASN A 301 -9.72 11.91 37.53
N SER A 302 -11.01 11.66 37.60
CA SER A 302 -11.91 11.30 36.50
C SER A 302 -13.23 12.10 36.52
N GLY A 303 -13.38 13.00 37.50
CA GLY A 303 -14.52 13.91 37.63
C GLY A 303 -14.13 15.39 37.41
N ALA A 304 -14.87 16.28 38.08
CA ALA A 304 -14.75 17.72 37.94
C ALA A 304 -13.99 18.39 39.11
N ILE A 305 -13.05 19.29 38.79
CA ILE A 305 -12.33 20.14 39.74
C ILE A 305 -12.43 21.60 39.27
N GLN A 306 -13.06 22.48 40.05
CA GLN A 306 -13.40 23.84 39.61
C GLN A 306 -13.00 24.91 40.63
N ALA A 307 -12.24 25.91 40.17
CA ALA A 307 -11.97 27.12 40.94
C ALA A 307 -13.29 27.80 41.35
N GLY A 308 -13.35 28.37 42.55
CA GLY A 308 -14.51 29.15 42.97
C GLY A 308 -14.72 30.38 42.10
N ALA A 309 -15.92 30.95 42.13
CA ALA A 309 -16.21 32.20 41.41
C ALA A 309 -15.17 33.29 41.77
N GLY A 310 -14.68 34.03 40.78
CA GLY A 310 -13.62 35.04 40.98
C GLY A 310 -12.22 34.49 41.23
N GLN A 311 -11.99 33.16 41.20
CA GLN A 311 -10.67 32.55 41.30
C GLN A 311 -10.28 31.93 39.94
N SER A 312 -9.02 32.14 39.52
CA SER A 312 -8.47 31.54 38.30
C SER A 312 -7.76 30.21 38.55
N VAL A 313 -7.28 29.95 39.77
CA VAL A 313 -6.55 28.73 40.12
C VAL A 313 -7.49 27.66 40.71
N ALA A 314 -7.60 26.52 40.04
CA ALA A 314 -8.35 25.36 40.52
C ALA A 314 -7.54 24.53 41.52
N ILE A 315 -6.26 24.26 41.21
CA ILE A 315 -5.36 23.46 42.06
C ILE A 315 -4.09 24.27 42.32
N ARG A 316 -3.69 24.40 43.60
CA ARG A 316 -2.48 25.13 44.00
C ARG A 316 -1.61 24.30 44.95
N SER A 317 -0.44 23.90 44.46
CA SER A 317 0.62 23.27 45.26
C SER A 317 1.69 24.30 45.61
N THR A 318 2.02 24.41 46.90
CA THR A 318 3.17 25.20 47.38
C THR A 318 4.18 24.32 48.12
N THR A 319 4.13 23.00 47.92
CA THR A 319 5.04 22.07 48.58
C THR A 319 6.38 21.97 47.86
N VAL A 320 7.41 21.47 48.56
CA VAL A 320 8.67 21.02 47.96
C VAL A 320 8.75 19.48 47.85
N ALA A 321 7.77 18.77 48.43
CA ALA A 321 7.63 17.32 48.31
C ALA A 321 6.97 16.92 46.96
N ALA A 322 6.87 15.61 46.69
CA ALA A 322 6.24 15.13 45.47
C ALA A 322 4.74 15.50 45.41
N PHE A 323 4.33 16.14 44.32
CA PHE A 323 2.94 16.41 43.96
C PHE A 323 2.64 15.70 42.64
N SER A 324 1.62 14.84 42.59
CA SER A 324 1.20 14.17 41.36
C SER A 324 -0.26 14.47 41.04
N LEU A 325 -0.52 14.78 39.77
CA LEU A 325 -1.86 14.87 39.19
C LEU A 325 -1.97 13.87 38.05
N GLU A 326 -2.79 12.83 38.26
CA GLU A 326 -3.21 11.91 37.22
C GLU A 326 -4.58 12.31 36.69
N LEU A 327 -4.65 12.57 35.38
CA LEU A 327 -5.90 12.70 34.66
C LEU A 327 -6.27 11.33 34.07
N GLN A 328 -7.49 10.90 34.33
CA GLN A 328 -8.16 9.78 33.66
C GLN A 328 -9.34 10.31 32.82
N ALA A 329 -9.87 9.48 31.93
CA ALA A 329 -11.05 9.81 31.13
C ALA A 329 -12.22 10.31 32.00
N GLY A 330 -12.89 11.38 31.55
CA GLY A 330 -13.90 12.12 32.34
C GLY A 330 -13.35 13.35 33.07
N SER A 331 -12.03 13.48 33.22
CA SER A 331 -11.40 14.65 33.85
C SER A 331 -11.83 15.97 33.25
N THR A 332 -12.36 16.86 34.09
CA THR A 332 -12.59 18.27 33.75
C THR A 332 -11.99 19.16 34.83
N ILE A 333 -11.10 20.07 34.43
CA ILE A 333 -10.52 21.08 35.35
C ILE A 333 -10.87 22.47 34.82
N VAL A 334 -11.57 23.26 35.64
CA VAL A 334 -11.98 24.63 35.32
C VAL A 334 -11.15 25.59 36.16
N GLY A 335 -10.11 26.14 35.53
CA GLY A 335 -9.07 26.97 36.15
C GLY A 335 -7.68 26.33 36.07
N ASN A 336 -6.66 27.10 36.48
CA ASN A 336 -5.25 26.71 36.39
C ASN A 336 -4.87 25.67 37.45
N VAL A 337 -3.93 24.81 37.09
CA VAL A 337 -3.22 23.87 37.96
C VAL A 337 -1.80 24.39 38.12
N VAL A 338 -1.52 24.99 39.28
CA VAL A 338 -0.24 25.62 39.59
C VAL A 338 0.53 24.71 40.53
N ALA A 339 1.51 23.97 40.00
CA ALA A 339 2.48 23.26 40.82
C ALA A 339 3.51 24.23 41.41
N SER A 340 4.22 23.78 42.44
CA SER A 340 5.23 24.61 43.13
C SER A 340 6.50 24.70 42.30
N SER A 341 6.96 25.91 41.96
CA SER A 341 8.25 26.11 41.27
C SER A 341 9.48 25.75 42.13
N ALA A 342 9.30 25.59 43.45
CA ALA A 342 10.31 25.05 44.36
C ALA A 342 10.26 23.51 44.48
N GLY A 343 9.25 22.87 43.90
CA GLY A 343 9.17 21.41 43.77
C GLY A 343 9.97 20.93 42.56
N THR A 344 10.77 19.89 42.75
CA THR A 344 11.58 19.26 41.68
C THR A 344 10.95 17.98 41.11
N ASN A 345 9.95 17.43 41.80
CA ASN A 345 9.30 16.16 41.49
C ASN A 345 7.77 16.29 41.34
N ASN A 346 7.31 17.39 40.72
CA ASN A 346 5.91 17.56 40.34
C ASN A 346 5.62 16.69 39.10
N ALA A 347 4.69 15.74 39.19
CA ALA A 347 4.36 14.79 38.14
C ALA A 347 2.98 15.08 37.52
N PHE A 348 2.96 15.22 36.19
CA PHE A 348 1.75 15.25 35.39
C PHE A 348 1.57 13.89 34.72
N ILE A 349 0.44 13.24 34.95
CA ILE A 349 0.21 11.86 34.53
C ILE A 349 -1.08 11.79 33.70
N LEU A 350 -1.00 11.13 32.54
CA LEU A 350 -2.17 10.73 31.76
C LEU A 350 -2.38 9.23 31.97
N GLY A 351 -3.47 8.86 32.63
CA GLY A 351 -3.68 7.53 33.19
C GLY A 351 -5.01 6.87 32.82
N GLY A 352 -5.37 5.82 33.56
CA GLY A 352 -6.62 5.08 33.39
C GLY A 352 -6.65 4.06 32.23
N SER A 353 -7.75 3.31 32.15
CA SER A 353 -7.95 2.21 31.19
C SER A 353 -8.78 2.59 29.96
N THR A 354 -9.42 3.77 29.97
CA THR A 354 -10.29 4.26 28.89
C THR A 354 -9.58 5.31 28.06
N ASN A 355 -9.84 5.33 26.75
CA ASN A 355 -9.21 6.29 25.84
C ASN A 355 -9.68 7.73 26.11
N ALA A 356 -8.79 8.71 25.95
CA ALA A 356 -9.09 10.12 26.15
C ALA A 356 -8.22 11.02 25.25
N VAL A 357 -8.50 12.32 25.26
CA VAL A 357 -7.82 13.35 24.46
C VAL A 357 -7.28 14.43 25.39
N PHE A 358 -6.06 14.89 25.15
CA PHE A 358 -5.43 15.96 25.91
C PHE A 358 -4.81 17.00 24.96
N ASP A 359 -5.10 18.28 25.19
CA ASP A 359 -4.51 19.38 24.42
C ASP A 359 -3.18 19.83 25.06
N VAL A 360 -2.06 19.54 24.40
CA VAL A 360 -0.72 19.87 24.91
C VAL A 360 -0.40 21.36 24.92
N SER A 361 -1.17 22.19 24.21
CA SER A 361 -1.01 23.65 24.28
C SER A 361 -1.43 24.22 25.65
N THR A 362 -2.11 23.42 26.47
CA THR A 362 -2.50 23.78 27.84
C THR A 362 -1.36 23.64 28.86
N ILE A 363 -0.18 23.13 28.47
CA ILE A 363 1.02 23.04 29.32
C ILE A 363 1.97 24.22 29.07
N GLY A 364 2.38 24.90 30.14
CA GLY A 364 3.35 26.00 30.08
C GLY A 364 3.22 26.99 31.24
N SER A 365 4.19 27.88 31.41
CA SER A 365 4.24 28.83 32.53
C SER A 365 3.07 29.83 32.58
N THR A 366 2.43 30.11 31.45
CA THR A 366 1.25 30.97 31.33
C THR A 366 -0.03 30.20 30.99
N ALA A 367 0.06 28.88 30.84
CA ALA A 367 -1.05 28.03 30.40
C ALA A 367 -1.81 27.42 31.61
N GLN A 368 -2.67 26.43 31.37
CA GLN A 368 -3.47 25.81 32.44
C GLN A 368 -2.59 25.00 33.39
N TYR A 369 -1.68 24.18 32.90
CA TYR A 369 -0.83 23.28 33.69
C TYR A 369 0.59 23.83 33.80
N GLN A 370 0.97 24.24 35.02
CA GLN A 370 2.17 25.03 35.29
C GLN A 370 3.12 24.30 36.25
N ASN A 371 4.44 24.46 36.04
CA ASN A 371 5.53 24.01 36.91
C ASN A 371 5.62 22.47 37.15
N PHE A 372 5.10 21.65 36.24
CA PHE A 372 5.33 20.21 36.27
C PHE A 372 6.73 19.85 35.74
N ASN A 373 7.41 18.92 36.42
CA ASN A 373 8.79 18.52 36.10
C ASN A 373 8.84 17.22 35.29
N THR A 374 7.87 16.32 35.48
CA THR A 374 7.81 15.01 34.82
C THR A 374 6.44 14.79 34.17
N TYR A 375 6.44 14.15 33.01
CA TYR A 375 5.24 13.87 32.21
C TYR A 375 5.20 12.37 31.91
N THR A 376 4.13 11.69 32.32
CA THR A 376 4.06 10.23 32.26
C THR A 376 2.73 9.72 31.71
N LYS A 377 2.79 8.72 30.84
CA LYS A 377 1.63 7.98 30.35
C LYS A 377 1.53 6.62 31.05
N THR A 378 0.48 6.41 31.83
CA THR A 378 0.18 5.18 32.59
C THR A 378 -1.18 4.59 32.21
N GLY A 379 -1.52 3.41 32.74
CA GLY A 379 -2.78 2.72 32.44
C GLY A 379 -2.90 2.21 31.00
N THR A 380 -3.89 1.35 30.75
CA THR A 380 -4.03 0.65 29.46
C THR A 380 -4.67 1.47 28.35
N GLY A 381 -5.28 2.62 28.65
CA GLY A 381 -5.96 3.45 27.65
C GLY A 381 -5.01 4.15 26.69
N THR A 382 -5.55 4.59 25.54
CA THR A 382 -4.86 5.52 24.61
C THR A 382 -5.16 6.97 24.99
N TRP A 383 -4.11 7.77 25.16
CA TRP A 383 -4.25 9.23 25.25
C TRP A 383 -3.80 9.87 23.94
N SER A 384 -4.73 10.51 23.24
CA SER A 384 -4.45 11.27 22.01
C SER A 384 -4.07 12.70 22.35
N LEU A 385 -2.86 13.11 22.00
CA LEU A 385 -2.35 14.46 22.17
C LEU A 385 -2.77 15.32 20.98
N THR A 386 -3.47 16.42 21.24
CA THR A 386 -3.91 17.42 20.26
C THR A 386 -3.30 18.79 20.56
N GLY A 387 -3.47 19.76 19.66
CA GLY A 387 -2.86 21.09 19.81
C GLY A 387 -1.35 21.08 19.53
N THR A 388 -0.65 22.15 19.91
CA THR A 388 0.78 22.32 19.66
C THR A 388 1.51 22.60 20.98
N GLY A 389 2.42 21.72 21.38
CA GLY A 389 3.27 21.92 22.54
C GLY A 389 4.26 23.06 22.32
N ILE A 390 4.35 23.98 23.28
CA ILE A 390 5.23 25.17 23.24
C ILE A 390 6.34 25.15 24.31
N THR A 391 6.35 24.12 25.17
CA THR A 391 7.34 23.93 26.23
C THR A 391 7.90 22.51 26.17
N SER A 392 9.17 22.33 26.56
CA SER A 392 9.78 21.00 26.57
C SER A 392 9.16 20.15 27.67
N THR A 393 8.57 19.03 27.27
CA THR A 393 7.79 18.10 28.09
C THR A 393 8.27 16.67 27.78
N PRO A 394 9.41 16.22 28.32
CA PRO A 394 9.90 14.88 28.06
C PRO A 394 8.93 13.84 28.66
N TRP A 395 8.33 13.01 27.81
CA TRP A 395 7.31 12.03 28.20
C TRP A 395 7.92 10.66 28.46
N THR A 396 7.53 10.03 29.57
CA THR A 396 7.75 8.59 29.79
C THR A 396 6.47 7.82 29.55
N ILE A 397 6.46 6.89 28.61
CA ILE A 397 5.33 5.97 28.38
C ILE A 397 5.63 4.70 29.16
N SER A 398 4.86 4.46 30.23
CA SER A 398 5.01 3.27 31.08
C SER A 398 3.99 2.17 30.74
N GLN A 399 2.78 2.54 30.31
CA GLN A 399 1.72 1.60 29.94
C GLN A 399 0.76 2.22 28.91
N GLY A 400 0.12 1.38 28.09
CA GLY A 400 -0.84 1.79 27.06
C GLY A 400 -0.20 2.65 25.97
N THR A 401 -1.03 3.47 25.29
CA THR A 401 -0.59 4.21 24.10
C THR A 401 -0.58 5.73 24.33
N LEU A 402 0.55 6.38 24.05
CA LEU A 402 0.59 7.83 23.82
C LEU A 402 0.51 8.06 22.31
N GLN A 403 -0.56 8.72 21.85
CA GLN A 403 -0.77 8.95 20.42
C GLN A 403 -0.60 10.43 20.10
N ILE A 404 0.33 10.78 19.21
CA ILE A 404 0.50 12.13 18.69
C ILE A 404 -0.49 12.33 17.54
N GLY A 405 -1.46 13.23 17.76
CA GLY A 405 -2.58 13.48 16.84
C GLY A 405 -3.76 12.53 17.02
N ASN A 406 -4.84 12.81 16.29
CA ASN A 406 -6.11 12.10 16.33
C ASN A 406 -6.74 11.88 14.93
N GLY A 407 -5.91 11.85 13.88
CA GLY A 407 -6.32 11.74 12.48
C GLY A 407 -6.43 13.09 11.75
N GLY A 408 -6.18 14.20 12.43
CA GLY A 408 -6.06 15.54 11.83
C GLY A 408 -4.61 16.04 11.71
N THR A 409 -4.45 17.36 11.61
CA THR A 409 -3.16 18.07 11.44
C THR A 409 -2.66 18.76 12.73
N SER A 410 -3.14 18.30 13.90
CA SER A 410 -2.72 18.81 15.21
C SER A 410 -2.25 17.67 16.11
N GLY A 411 -1.59 18.02 17.22
CA GLY A 411 -0.90 17.08 18.10
C GLY A 411 0.60 17.13 17.85
N SER A 412 1.36 17.53 18.87
CA SER A 412 2.82 17.43 18.90
C SER A 412 3.31 17.07 20.30
N VAL A 413 4.57 16.65 20.39
CA VAL A 413 5.35 16.63 21.64
C VAL A 413 6.63 17.40 21.34
N PHE A 414 7.07 18.21 22.28
CA PHE A 414 8.38 18.88 22.23
C PHE A 414 9.19 18.36 23.42
N GLY A 415 10.37 17.78 23.16
CA GLY A 415 11.14 17.01 24.13
C GLY A 415 11.14 15.50 23.84
N ASN A 416 12.19 14.82 24.32
CA ASN A 416 12.43 13.39 24.10
C ASN A 416 11.36 12.49 24.73
N ILE A 417 11.15 11.31 24.15
CA ILE A 417 10.19 10.31 24.63
C ILE A 417 10.93 9.04 25.07
N THR A 418 10.69 8.62 26.32
CA THR A 418 11.09 7.30 26.81
C THR A 418 9.89 6.35 26.70
N ASP A 419 9.81 5.58 25.62
CA ASP A 419 8.73 4.64 25.35
C ASP A 419 9.05 3.24 25.90
N ASN A 420 8.23 2.75 26.83
CA ASN A 420 8.26 1.36 27.33
C ASN A 420 6.92 0.63 27.08
N ALA A 421 6.05 1.17 26.22
CA ALA A 421 4.80 0.53 25.82
C ALA A 421 4.48 0.80 24.33
N THR A 422 3.76 1.88 24.02
CA THR A 422 3.46 2.26 22.64
C THR A 422 3.41 3.78 22.44
N LEU A 423 4.28 4.29 21.56
CA LEU A 423 4.14 5.58 20.89
C LEU A 423 3.42 5.39 19.55
N ALA A 424 2.37 6.17 19.29
CA ALA A 424 1.65 6.13 18.01
C ALA A 424 1.61 7.52 17.35
N PHE A 425 1.71 7.56 16.03
CA PHE A 425 1.57 8.77 15.22
C PHE A 425 0.31 8.68 14.37
N ASN A 426 -0.68 9.52 14.68
CA ASN A 426 -1.97 9.59 14.00
C ASN A 426 -2.23 10.99 13.45
N ARG A 427 -1.47 11.36 12.42
CA ARG A 427 -1.60 12.63 11.72
C ARG A 427 -1.92 12.43 10.24
N SER A 428 -2.65 13.38 9.65
CA SER A 428 -3.06 13.34 8.23
C SER A 428 -2.11 14.10 7.28
N ASP A 429 -1.19 14.90 7.82
CA ASP A 429 -0.24 15.73 7.10
C ASP A 429 1.21 15.25 7.23
N THR A 430 2.17 16.01 6.68
CA THR A 430 3.60 15.78 6.92
C THR A 430 4.00 16.40 8.26
N PHE A 431 4.55 15.58 9.16
CA PHE A 431 4.98 15.97 10.50
C PHE A 431 6.42 15.53 10.73
N THR A 432 7.32 16.50 10.90
CA THR A 432 8.70 16.23 11.32
C THR A 432 8.76 16.08 12.83
N PHE A 433 9.30 14.96 13.29
CA PHE A 433 9.55 14.66 14.70
C PHE A 433 11.05 14.54 14.93
N ASP A 434 11.59 15.56 15.60
CA ASP A 434 13.02 15.81 15.82
C ASP A 434 13.56 15.33 17.17
N ASN A 435 12.68 14.87 18.04
CA ASN A 435 13.00 14.44 19.39
C ASN A 435 13.43 12.95 19.41
N LEU A 436 14.33 12.60 20.33
CA LEU A 436 14.77 11.23 20.51
C LEU A 436 13.65 10.37 21.12
N VAL A 437 13.32 9.25 20.47
CA VAL A 437 12.58 8.13 21.06
C VAL A 437 13.55 7.05 21.53
N ALA A 438 13.46 6.66 22.80
CA ALA A 438 14.30 5.64 23.43
C ALA A 438 13.46 4.68 24.28
N GLY A 439 13.96 3.48 24.59
CA GLY A 439 13.30 2.52 25.49
C GLY A 439 12.98 1.16 24.86
N THR A 440 11.98 0.46 25.37
CA THR A 440 11.60 -0.91 24.93
C THR A 440 10.23 -0.99 24.26
N GLY A 441 9.51 0.13 24.15
CA GLY A 441 8.20 0.22 23.54
C GLY A 441 8.20 0.15 22.01
N SER A 442 6.99 0.12 21.45
CA SER A 442 6.71 -0.03 20.02
C SER A 442 6.26 1.28 19.38
N VAL A 443 6.74 1.57 18.18
CA VAL A 443 6.37 2.79 17.44
C VAL A 443 5.43 2.47 16.29
N ASN A 444 4.23 3.04 16.32
CA ASN A 444 3.17 2.75 15.34
C ASN A 444 2.82 3.97 14.49
N GLN A 445 3.06 3.91 13.17
CA GLN A 445 2.50 4.88 12.21
C GLN A 445 1.09 4.42 11.82
N VAL A 446 0.07 5.17 12.26
CA VAL A 446 -1.36 4.85 12.05
C VAL A 446 -2.13 5.94 11.31
N GLY A 447 -1.56 7.14 11.20
CA GLY A 447 -2.14 8.25 10.43
C GLY A 447 -1.93 8.10 8.93
N SER A 448 -2.79 8.72 8.13
CA SER A 448 -2.68 8.72 6.66
C SER A 448 -1.56 9.62 6.11
N GLY A 449 -1.01 10.49 6.95
CA GLY A 449 0.05 11.43 6.61
C GLY A 449 1.46 10.82 6.61
N THR A 450 2.47 11.69 6.68
CA THR A 450 3.89 11.32 6.69
C THR A 450 4.54 11.76 8.00
N THR A 451 4.97 10.82 8.85
CA THR A 451 5.86 11.14 9.98
C THR A 451 7.31 11.05 9.49
N VAL A 452 8.10 12.11 9.68
CA VAL A 452 9.54 12.13 9.39
C VAL A 452 10.31 12.11 10.72
N LEU A 453 10.98 11.01 11.02
CA LEU A 453 11.88 10.88 12.17
C LEU A 453 13.28 11.37 11.78
N THR A 454 13.77 12.46 12.39
CA THR A 454 15.10 13.02 12.08
C THR A 454 16.16 12.71 13.14
N ALA A 455 15.77 12.21 14.31
CA ALA A 455 16.68 11.75 15.36
C ALA A 455 17.25 10.35 15.09
N ALA A 456 18.35 10.00 15.78
CA ALA A 456 18.86 8.64 15.88
C ALA A 456 18.15 7.90 17.02
N ASN A 457 17.01 7.27 16.72
CA ASN A 457 16.12 6.70 17.73
C ASN A 457 16.62 5.35 18.25
N THR A 458 16.65 5.21 19.58
CA THR A 458 17.28 4.08 20.28
C THR A 458 16.28 3.12 20.94
N TYR A 459 14.98 3.26 20.64
CA TYR A 459 13.99 2.27 21.08
C TYR A 459 14.19 0.92 20.38
N THR A 460 14.01 -0.17 21.11
CA THR A 460 14.30 -1.54 20.63
C THR A 460 13.06 -2.35 20.24
N GLY A 461 11.87 -1.95 20.67
CA GLY A 461 10.62 -2.62 20.30
C GLY A 461 10.21 -2.38 18.85
N ASP A 462 9.19 -3.10 18.40
CA ASP A 462 8.81 -3.17 16.99
C ASP A 462 8.30 -1.84 16.43
N THR A 463 8.56 -1.61 15.14
CA THR A 463 8.02 -0.49 14.37
C THR A 463 6.94 -0.98 13.41
N ASN A 464 5.70 -0.52 13.57
CA ASN A 464 4.58 -0.92 12.71
C ASN A 464 4.12 0.25 11.85
N VAL A 465 4.33 0.14 10.53
CA VAL A 465 3.82 1.10 9.55
C VAL A 465 2.50 0.58 9.02
N LEU A 466 1.41 0.97 9.67
CA LEU A 466 0.05 0.44 9.47
C LEU A 466 -0.75 1.26 8.45
N ALA A 467 -0.46 2.55 8.33
CA ALA A 467 -1.02 3.45 7.32
C ALA A 467 -0.02 4.57 6.96
N GLY A 468 -0.32 5.33 5.92
CA GLY A 468 0.45 6.52 5.53
C GLY A 468 1.92 6.22 5.25
N THR A 469 2.80 7.13 5.67
CA THR A 469 4.25 7.03 5.49
C THR A 469 4.99 7.20 6.82
N LEU A 470 5.95 6.31 7.10
CA LEU A 470 7.02 6.55 8.07
C LEU A 470 8.35 6.75 7.32
N ALA A 471 8.89 7.97 7.40
CA ALA A 471 10.20 8.30 6.86
C ALA A 471 11.24 8.33 7.98
N VAL A 472 12.31 7.55 7.86
CA VAL A 472 13.49 7.64 8.73
C VAL A 472 14.53 8.46 7.98
N GLY A 473 14.77 9.68 8.45
CA GLY A 473 15.66 10.65 7.83
C GLY A 473 15.12 11.33 6.57
N ASP A 474 15.50 12.59 6.40
CA ASP A 474 15.39 13.37 5.18
C ASP A 474 16.80 13.67 4.62
N ALA A 475 16.89 14.46 3.54
CA ALA A 475 18.17 14.79 2.92
C ALA A 475 19.16 15.56 3.82
N ALA A 476 18.68 16.24 4.87
CA ALA A 476 19.53 16.91 5.87
C ALA A 476 19.88 15.98 7.05
N HIS A 477 19.06 14.95 7.30
CA HIS A 477 19.16 14.03 8.43
C HIS A 477 19.39 12.57 7.99
N ALA A 478 20.28 12.34 7.02
CA ALA A 478 20.61 10.98 6.53
C ALA A 478 21.26 10.06 7.59
N THR A 479 21.66 10.59 8.75
CA THR A 479 22.13 9.82 9.92
C THR A 479 21.01 9.41 10.88
N ALA A 480 19.76 9.82 10.62
CA ALA A 480 18.61 9.41 11.41
C ALA A 480 18.43 7.88 11.38
N SER A 481 17.91 7.32 12.47
CA SER A 481 17.78 5.88 12.60
C SER A 481 16.62 5.45 13.48
N ILE A 482 16.25 4.18 13.37
CA ILE A 482 15.41 3.46 14.33
C ILE A 482 16.11 2.16 14.74
N ALA A 483 16.32 1.96 16.05
CA ALA A 483 16.98 0.77 16.61
C ALA A 483 16.06 -0.45 16.76
N SER A 484 14.81 -0.35 16.28
CA SER A 484 13.80 -1.41 16.28
C SER A 484 14.32 -2.74 15.74
N ALA A 485 14.04 -3.84 16.45
CA ALA A 485 14.45 -5.19 16.05
C ALA A 485 13.70 -5.69 14.80
N GLN A 486 12.42 -5.36 14.67
CA GLN A 486 11.58 -5.72 13.53
C GLN A 486 10.72 -4.52 13.11
N THR A 487 10.72 -4.21 11.81
CA THR A 487 9.82 -3.24 11.20
C THR A 487 8.84 -3.95 10.26
N THR A 488 7.55 -3.67 10.38
CA THR A 488 6.49 -4.27 9.54
C THR A 488 5.79 -3.18 8.75
N VAL A 489 5.70 -3.35 7.43
CA VAL A 489 5.01 -2.41 6.52
C VAL A 489 3.76 -3.07 5.96
N ALA A 490 2.59 -2.55 6.34
CA ALA A 490 1.29 -3.04 5.89
C ALA A 490 1.03 -2.70 4.41
N ALA A 491 0.12 -3.45 3.79
CA ALA A 491 -0.32 -3.17 2.41
C ALA A 491 -0.93 -1.76 2.32
N GLY A 492 -0.47 -0.95 1.35
CA GLY A 492 -0.86 0.45 1.19
C GLY A 492 -0.11 1.45 2.07
N ALA A 493 0.70 1.00 3.03
CA ALA A 493 1.58 1.85 3.82
C ALA A 493 2.99 1.95 3.20
N THR A 494 3.76 2.97 3.59
CA THR A 494 5.11 3.22 3.07
C THR A 494 6.15 3.44 4.18
N LEU A 495 7.23 2.69 4.15
CA LEU A 495 8.48 2.98 4.87
C LEU A 495 9.46 3.66 3.90
N GLY A 496 10.31 4.57 4.37
CA GLY A 496 11.33 5.13 3.50
C GLY A 496 12.23 6.17 4.15
N GLY A 497 12.87 6.99 3.30
CA GLY A 497 13.71 8.12 3.71
C GLY A 497 15.19 7.94 3.34
N TYR A 498 16.06 8.59 4.12
CA TYR A 498 17.51 8.68 3.89
C TYR A 498 18.34 8.02 5.01
N GLY A 499 17.68 7.49 6.04
CA GLY A 499 18.29 6.98 7.26
C GLY A 499 18.46 5.46 7.31
N THR A 500 18.54 4.93 8.53
CA THR A 500 18.80 3.51 8.80
C THR A 500 17.73 2.87 9.70
N VAL A 501 17.18 1.74 9.26
CA VAL A 501 16.45 0.80 10.11
C VAL A 501 17.44 -0.25 10.59
N SER A 502 17.71 -0.36 11.89
CA SER A 502 18.77 -1.27 12.38
C SER A 502 18.39 -2.75 12.29
N GLY A 503 17.12 -3.08 12.51
CA GLY A 503 16.61 -4.46 12.48
C GLY A 503 16.12 -4.94 11.11
N ALA A 504 15.36 -6.03 11.13
CA ALA A 504 14.77 -6.64 9.94
C ALA A 504 13.50 -5.90 9.48
N VAL A 505 13.17 -6.02 8.19
CA VAL A 505 11.99 -5.41 7.56
C VAL A 505 11.14 -6.47 6.86
N THR A 506 9.85 -6.50 7.17
CA THR A 506 8.84 -7.27 6.43
C THR A 506 7.94 -6.31 5.67
N ASN A 507 8.08 -6.29 4.33
CA ASN A 507 7.35 -5.36 3.46
C ASN A 507 6.21 -6.03 2.71
N SER A 508 4.97 -5.64 3.03
CA SER A 508 3.76 -5.90 2.22
C SER A 508 3.22 -4.63 1.53
N GLY A 509 3.81 -3.47 1.81
CA GLY A 509 3.49 -2.16 1.24
C GLY A 509 4.58 -1.66 0.31
N THR A 510 5.10 -0.47 0.59
CA THR A 510 6.22 0.13 -0.14
C THR A 510 7.42 0.41 0.78
N VAL A 511 8.63 0.09 0.34
CA VAL A 511 9.88 0.67 0.85
C VAL A 511 10.41 1.63 -0.21
N ALA A 512 10.50 2.93 0.09
CA ALA A 512 10.89 3.96 -0.87
C ALA A 512 12.16 4.73 -0.43
N VAL A 513 13.17 4.75 -1.29
CA VAL A 513 14.48 5.34 -0.98
C VAL A 513 14.53 6.82 -1.35
N ALA A 514 14.94 7.68 -0.41
CA ALA A 514 15.25 9.09 -0.67
C ALA A 514 14.16 9.81 -1.51
N ASN A 515 14.52 10.42 -2.65
CA ASN A 515 13.58 11.12 -3.54
C ASN A 515 12.69 10.21 -4.41
N ALA A 516 12.79 8.89 -4.27
CA ALA A 516 11.78 7.94 -4.74
C ALA A 516 10.57 7.84 -3.79
N LEU A 517 10.68 8.39 -2.57
CA LEU A 517 9.54 8.65 -1.69
C LEU A 517 8.83 9.93 -2.13
N SER A 518 7.49 9.89 -2.29
CA SER A 518 6.68 11.02 -2.78
C SER A 518 6.85 12.30 -1.96
N ALA A 519 6.94 12.17 -0.63
CA ALA A 519 7.19 13.27 0.30
C ALA A 519 8.52 14.01 0.07
N PHE A 520 9.50 13.37 -0.59
CA PHE A 520 10.83 13.91 -0.87
C PHE A 520 11.14 13.99 -2.36
N SER A 521 10.13 13.96 -3.24
CA SER A 521 10.30 13.88 -4.71
C SER A 521 11.08 15.05 -5.35
N THR A 522 11.24 16.17 -4.64
CA THR A 522 12.06 17.33 -5.04
C THR A 522 13.48 17.33 -4.44
N GLY A 523 13.80 16.34 -3.59
CA GLY A 523 15.12 16.19 -2.96
C GLY A 523 16.17 15.58 -3.90
N SER A 524 17.42 15.55 -3.42
CA SER A 524 18.50 14.81 -4.08
C SER A 524 18.27 13.29 -3.97
N ASN A 525 19.00 12.52 -4.77
CA ASN A 525 19.15 11.09 -4.51
C ASN A 525 19.84 10.86 -3.14
N GLY A 526 19.75 9.64 -2.63
CA GLY A 526 20.34 9.26 -1.35
C GLY A 526 20.35 7.77 -1.09
N THR A 527 20.78 7.39 0.11
CA THR A 527 20.84 5.99 0.55
C THR A 527 19.78 5.73 1.61
N PHE A 528 19.16 4.55 1.60
CA PHE A 528 18.40 4.02 2.73
C PHE A 528 19.01 2.69 3.15
N THR A 529 19.17 2.46 4.45
CA THR A 529 19.80 1.23 4.97
C THR A 529 18.85 0.42 5.83
N ILE A 530 18.82 -0.89 5.59
CA ILE A 530 18.19 -1.91 6.42
C ILE A 530 19.32 -2.78 7.00
N GLY A 531 19.49 -2.74 8.31
CA GLY A 531 20.58 -3.42 9.03
C GLY A 531 20.35 -4.92 9.22
N GLY A 532 19.10 -5.38 9.21
CA GLY A 532 18.73 -6.79 9.23
C GLY A 532 18.30 -7.34 7.86
N ASP A 533 17.51 -8.41 7.89
CA ASP A 533 16.96 -9.06 6.70
C ASP A 533 15.78 -8.26 6.12
N LEU A 534 15.62 -8.25 4.79
CA LEU A 534 14.45 -7.69 4.10
C LEU A 534 13.64 -8.81 3.43
N THR A 535 12.44 -9.07 3.94
CA THR A 535 11.43 -9.90 3.26
C THR A 535 10.46 -9.01 2.49
N ASN A 536 10.37 -9.19 1.16
CA ASN A 536 9.63 -8.30 0.28
C ASN A 536 8.52 -9.01 -0.52
N ALA A 537 7.28 -8.87 -0.06
CA ALA A 537 6.07 -9.20 -0.82
C ALA A 537 5.49 -7.98 -1.57
N GLY A 538 5.82 -6.76 -1.10
CA GLY A 538 5.39 -5.49 -1.68
C GLY A 538 6.34 -4.92 -2.74
N THR A 539 6.40 -3.60 -2.82
CA THR A 539 7.29 -2.85 -3.72
C THR A 539 8.47 -2.27 -2.96
N VAL A 540 9.66 -2.40 -3.53
CA VAL A 540 10.86 -1.63 -3.20
C VAL A 540 11.07 -0.63 -4.34
N ASN A 541 11.01 0.67 -4.04
CA ASN A 541 11.15 1.75 -5.01
C ASN A 541 12.43 2.54 -4.77
N LEU A 542 13.41 2.40 -5.67
CA LEU A 542 14.58 3.28 -5.74
C LEU A 542 14.42 4.30 -6.88
N ALA A 543 13.57 4.00 -7.87
CA ALA A 543 13.31 4.87 -9.01
C ALA A 543 12.64 6.19 -8.60
N ALA A 544 13.41 7.29 -8.63
CA ALA A 544 12.88 8.64 -8.51
C ALA A 544 11.97 8.96 -9.71
N ALA A 545 10.79 9.52 -9.44
CA ALA A 545 9.83 9.90 -10.50
C ALA A 545 10.35 11.02 -11.44
N SER A 546 11.36 11.76 -10.99
CA SER A 546 12.09 12.77 -11.76
C SER A 546 13.06 12.18 -12.80
N GLY A 547 13.30 10.86 -12.77
CA GLY A 547 14.33 10.21 -13.60
C GLY A 547 15.77 10.42 -13.11
N VAL A 548 15.96 11.08 -11.96
CA VAL A 548 17.28 11.15 -11.29
C VAL A 548 17.68 9.72 -10.89
N ILE A 549 18.96 9.40 -11.12
CA ILE A 549 19.56 8.08 -10.90
C ILE A 549 20.57 8.18 -9.76
N GLY A 550 20.67 7.10 -8.97
CA GLY A 550 21.67 6.93 -7.92
C GLY A 550 21.08 6.82 -6.52
N ASN A 551 19.81 6.50 -6.38
CA ASN A 551 19.24 6.09 -5.09
C ASN A 551 19.75 4.71 -4.73
N THR A 552 20.24 4.53 -3.50
CA THR A 552 20.84 3.27 -3.05
C THR A 552 20.00 2.64 -1.94
N LEU A 553 19.57 1.39 -2.12
CA LEU A 553 19.08 0.57 -1.01
C LEU A 553 20.19 -0.37 -0.57
N ASN A 554 20.62 -0.28 0.68
CA ASN A 554 21.56 -1.21 1.30
C ASN A 554 20.83 -2.13 2.30
N VAL A 555 20.90 -3.45 2.08
CA VAL A 555 20.39 -4.46 3.01
C VAL A 555 21.60 -5.21 3.57
N THR A 556 21.90 -5.01 4.84
CA THR A 556 23.06 -5.64 5.50
C THR A 556 22.81 -7.12 5.81
N GLY A 557 21.55 -7.52 6.03
CA GLY A 557 21.14 -8.92 6.15
C GLY A 557 20.86 -9.60 4.81
N ASN A 558 20.04 -10.66 4.86
CA ASN A 558 19.55 -11.37 3.68
C ASN A 558 18.38 -10.62 3.01
N TYR A 559 18.16 -10.88 1.72
CA TYR A 559 16.97 -10.47 1.00
C TYR A 559 16.14 -11.67 0.53
N ILE A 560 14.85 -11.67 0.86
CA ILE A 560 13.90 -12.72 0.51
C ILE A 560 12.77 -12.12 -0.33
N GLY A 561 12.75 -12.47 -1.62
CA GLY A 561 11.67 -12.10 -2.53
C GLY A 561 10.45 -12.98 -2.35
N ALA A 562 9.30 -12.40 -2.00
CA ALA A 562 8.02 -13.09 -1.87
C ALA A 562 7.06 -12.72 -3.02
N ASN A 563 7.55 -12.80 -4.26
CA ASN A 563 6.92 -12.28 -5.49
C ASN A 563 6.78 -10.75 -5.56
N GLY A 564 7.51 -10.02 -4.71
CA GLY A 564 7.53 -8.56 -4.73
C GLY A 564 8.27 -7.96 -5.94
N ILE A 565 8.23 -6.63 -6.03
CA ILE A 565 8.83 -5.85 -7.12
C ILE A 565 9.97 -4.99 -6.56
N VAL A 566 11.07 -4.85 -7.31
CA VAL A 566 12.08 -3.80 -7.11
C VAL A 566 12.07 -2.91 -8.36
N THR A 567 11.91 -1.59 -8.19
CA THR A 567 11.89 -0.62 -9.29
C THR A 567 13.12 0.27 -9.26
N LEU A 568 13.86 0.32 -10.38
CA LEU A 568 15.13 1.02 -10.56
C LEU A 568 15.08 1.93 -11.80
N ASN A 569 15.65 3.13 -11.74
CA ASN A 569 16.04 3.89 -12.92
C ASN A 569 17.44 3.43 -13.38
N THR A 570 17.62 3.22 -14.69
CA THR A 570 18.88 2.74 -15.26
C THR A 570 19.11 3.36 -16.64
N VAL A 571 20.34 3.81 -16.92
CA VAL A 571 20.77 4.16 -18.28
C VAL A 571 21.23 2.89 -18.99
N LEU A 572 20.65 2.60 -20.15
CA LEU A 572 20.98 1.46 -21.01
C LEU A 572 22.23 1.78 -21.85
N ASN A 573 23.35 1.87 -21.14
CA ASN A 573 24.68 2.20 -21.67
C ASN A 573 25.61 0.97 -21.72
N GLU A 574 26.91 1.20 -21.88
CA GLU A 574 27.92 0.15 -22.00
C GLU A 574 28.09 -0.66 -20.70
N GLY A 575 27.68 -0.13 -19.55
CA GLY A 575 27.89 -0.76 -18.24
C GLY A 575 29.34 -0.70 -17.76
N GLY A 576 29.76 -1.66 -16.92
CA GLY A 576 31.08 -1.63 -16.29
C GLY A 576 31.29 -0.33 -15.51
N ALA A 577 32.40 0.37 -15.77
CA ALA A 577 32.70 1.68 -15.18
C ALA A 577 31.74 2.81 -15.60
N ALA A 578 30.98 2.64 -16.69
CA ALA A 578 29.96 3.60 -17.12
C ALA A 578 28.58 3.37 -16.45
N THR A 579 28.41 2.30 -15.66
CA THR A 579 27.14 1.91 -15.02
C THR A 579 26.47 3.08 -14.32
N GLN A 580 25.27 3.44 -14.79
CA GLN A 580 24.40 4.44 -14.16
C GLN A 580 23.05 3.78 -13.87
N THR A 581 22.86 3.41 -12.61
CA THR A 581 21.61 2.82 -12.09
C THR A 581 21.39 3.25 -10.65
N ASP A 582 20.16 3.13 -10.18
CA ASP A 582 19.89 3.03 -8.74
C ASP A 582 20.46 1.70 -8.21
N PRO A 583 21.43 1.69 -7.29
CA PRO A 583 22.04 0.44 -6.80
C PRO A 583 21.17 -0.24 -5.74
N PHE A 584 20.77 -1.49 -6.00
CA PHE A 584 20.28 -2.38 -4.96
C PHE A 584 21.42 -3.26 -4.45
N ILE A 585 21.76 -3.13 -3.17
CA ILE A 585 22.90 -3.80 -2.53
C ILE A 585 22.39 -4.70 -1.40
N VAL A 586 22.76 -5.97 -1.43
CA VAL A 586 22.48 -6.95 -0.37
C VAL A 586 23.80 -7.55 0.09
N ALA A 587 24.18 -7.35 1.36
CA ALA A 587 25.43 -7.90 1.89
C ALA A 587 25.29 -9.39 2.25
N GLY A 588 24.12 -9.83 2.71
CA GLY A 588 23.81 -11.23 2.96
C GLY A 588 23.39 -12.01 1.71
N ASN A 589 22.63 -13.09 1.90
CA ASN A 589 22.16 -13.95 0.81
C ASN A 589 20.92 -13.36 0.11
N THR A 590 20.67 -13.76 -1.13
CA THR A 590 19.40 -13.48 -1.84
C THR A 590 18.69 -14.79 -2.19
N GLY A 591 17.38 -14.84 -1.92
CA GLY A 591 16.53 -15.99 -2.25
C GLY A 591 15.07 -15.60 -2.52
N GLY A 592 14.25 -16.60 -2.82
CA GLY A 592 12.86 -16.40 -3.22
C GLY A 592 12.72 -15.95 -4.67
N THR A 593 11.78 -15.06 -4.96
CA THR A 593 11.52 -14.50 -6.30
C THR A 593 11.12 -13.03 -6.24
N THR A 594 11.77 -12.21 -7.06
CA THR A 594 11.49 -10.77 -7.20
C THR A 594 11.50 -10.37 -8.68
N ALA A 595 10.56 -9.51 -9.07
CA ALA A 595 10.56 -8.88 -10.38
C ALA A 595 11.32 -7.54 -10.36
N LEU A 596 12.37 -7.41 -11.16
CA LEU A 596 13.08 -6.15 -11.41
C LEU A 596 12.35 -5.37 -12.50
N LYS A 597 11.74 -4.25 -12.12
CA LYS A 597 11.19 -3.26 -13.06
C LYS A 597 12.25 -2.20 -13.35
N ILE A 598 12.85 -2.30 -14.53
CA ILE A 598 13.87 -1.35 -14.99
C ILE A 598 13.21 -0.24 -15.80
N ASN A 599 13.24 0.99 -15.28
CA ASN A 599 12.91 2.19 -16.03
C ASN A 599 14.15 2.57 -16.87
N GLY A 600 14.29 1.93 -18.03
CA GLY A 600 15.41 2.13 -18.94
C GLY A 600 15.39 3.48 -19.65
N THR A 601 16.54 4.15 -19.72
CA THR A 601 16.75 5.39 -20.47
C THR A 601 18.01 5.31 -21.36
N GLY A 602 18.22 6.29 -22.24
CA GLY A 602 19.35 6.30 -23.18
C GLY A 602 19.02 5.74 -24.56
N THR A 603 20.01 5.72 -25.46
CA THR A 603 19.85 5.34 -26.87
C THR A 603 19.89 3.83 -27.14
N GLY A 604 20.38 3.04 -26.17
CA GLY A 604 20.63 1.61 -26.31
C GLY A 604 21.93 1.32 -27.07
N VAL A 605 22.95 0.85 -26.35
CA VAL A 605 24.28 0.49 -26.86
C VAL A 605 24.70 -0.92 -26.43
N LEU A 606 25.68 -1.49 -27.13
CA LEU A 606 26.28 -2.77 -26.77
C LEU A 606 26.95 -2.67 -25.39
N THR A 607 26.54 -3.52 -24.44
CA THR A 607 27.22 -3.64 -23.13
C THR A 607 28.64 -4.16 -23.30
N VAL A 608 29.56 -3.80 -22.40
CA VAL A 608 30.95 -4.29 -22.38
C VAL A 608 31.28 -4.99 -21.06
N GLY A 609 32.22 -5.95 -21.10
CA GLY A 609 32.58 -6.77 -19.94
C GLY A 609 31.36 -7.43 -19.30
N ASP A 610 31.24 -7.33 -17.97
CA ASP A 610 30.12 -7.91 -17.23
C ASP A 610 28.77 -7.19 -17.41
N GLY A 611 28.72 -6.03 -18.09
CA GLY A 611 27.50 -5.27 -18.37
C GLY A 611 27.07 -4.30 -17.25
N ILE A 612 25.80 -3.91 -17.24
CA ILE A 612 25.25 -2.91 -16.31
C ILE A 612 24.81 -3.62 -15.03
N ARG A 613 25.53 -3.43 -13.91
CA ARG A 613 25.16 -4.08 -12.64
C ARG A 613 23.94 -3.41 -12.02
N VAL A 614 22.87 -4.18 -11.78
CA VAL A 614 21.61 -3.69 -11.18
C VAL A 614 21.38 -4.21 -9.75
N VAL A 615 21.96 -5.35 -9.38
CA VAL A 615 21.97 -5.84 -7.99
C VAL A 615 23.38 -6.31 -7.62
N GLN A 616 23.88 -5.90 -6.46
CA GLN A 616 25.10 -6.42 -5.84
C GLN A 616 24.73 -7.38 -4.71
N VAL A 617 25.37 -8.56 -4.63
CA VAL A 617 25.08 -9.58 -3.61
C VAL A 617 26.39 -10.08 -2.99
N GLY A 618 26.59 -9.80 -1.70
CA GLY A 618 27.78 -10.22 -0.94
C GLY A 618 27.76 -11.70 -0.53
N GLY A 619 26.58 -12.22 -0.17
CA GLY A 619 26.37 -13.64 0.13
C GLY A 619 26.03 -14.49 -1.10
N ALA A 620 25.46 -15.66 -0.89
CA ALA A 620 24.98 -16.53 -1.96
C ALA A 620 23.70 -15.98 -2.62
N SER A 621 23.60 -16.06 -3.95
CA SER A 621 22.38 -15.70 -4.69
C SER A 621 21.75 -16.90 -5.36
N ALA A 622 20.49 -17.21 -5.05
CA ALA A 622 19.74 -18.24 -5.78
C ALA A 622 19.46 -17.81 -7.24
N ALA A 623 19.47 -18.77 -8.17
CA ALA A 623 19.37 -18.50 -9.62
C ALA A 623 18.01 -17.93 -10.06
N ASN A 624 16.99 -17.98 -9.20
CA ASN A 624 15.65 -17.47 -9.41
C ASN A 624 15.30 -16.24 -8.54
N SER A 625 16.25 -15.72 -7.76
CA SER A 625 16.03 -14.55 -6.88
C SER A 625 15.49 -13.34 -7.64
N PHE A 626 15.97 -13.13 -8.87
CA PHE A 626 15.57 -11.99 -9.70
C PHE A 626 15.21 -12.42 -11.12
N ARG A 627 14.20 -11.76 -11.69
CA ARG A 627 13.83 -11.81 -13.10
C ARG A 627 13.45 -10.41 -13.56
N LEU A 628 13.48 -10.12 -14.86
CA LEU A 628 12.86 -8.89 -15.35
C LEU A 628 11.33 -8.93 -15.18
N ALA A 629 10.73 -7.76 -14.94
CA ALA A 629 9.28 -7.58 -14.88
C ALA A 629 8.64 -7.62 -16.28
N SER A 630 9.37 -7.16 -17.30
CA SER A 630 9.01 -7.12 -18.73
C SER A 630 10.26 -7.26 -19.59
N ALA A 631 10.11 -7.46 -20.90
CA ALA A 631 11.23 -7.31 -21.83
C ALA A 631 11.83 -5.89 -21.73
N LEU A 632 13.14 -5.78 -21.94
CA LEU A 632 13.90 -4.53 -21.84
C LEU A 632 14.68 -4.34 -23.14
N GLN A 633 14.36 -3.29 -23.89
CA GLN A 633 14.84 -3.06 -25.25
C GLN A 633 15.14 -1.58 -25.46
N ALA A 634 16.25 -1.26 -26.10
CA ALA A 634 16.56 0.11 -26.53
C ALA A 634 17.45 0.09 -27.78
N GLY A 635 17.21 1.02 -28.70
CA GLY A 635 17.92 1.08 -29.97
C GLY A 635 17.78 -0.22 -30.77
N ALA A 636 18.90 -0.84 -31.11
CA ALA A 636 18.95 -2.14 -31.77
C ALA A 636 19.02 -3.34 -30.79
N TYR A 637 19.17 -3.10 -29.49
CA TYR A 637 19.58 -4.11 -28.51
C TYR A 637 18.45 -4.52 -27.57
N GLU A 638 18.43 -5.79 -27.20
CA GLU A 638 17.68 -6.33 -26.08
C GLU A 638 18.64 -6.49 -24.88
N TYR A 639 18.17 -6.15 -23.69
CA TYR A 639 18.92 -6.28 -22.45
C TYR A 639 18.33 -7.42 -21.63
N LEU A 640 19.11 -8.49 -21.50
CA LEU A 640 18.78 -9.69 -20.74
C LEU A 640 19.45 -9.63 -19.37
N LEU A 641 18.77 -10.17 -18.36
CA LEU A 641 19.24 -10.19 -16.97
C LEU A 641 19.97 -11.51 -16.69
N TYR A 642 21.22 -11.42 -16.24
CA TYR A 642 22.07 -12.56 -15.90
C TYR A 642 22.70 -12.40 -14.51
N ARG A 643 22.96 -13.53 -13.85
CA ARG A 643 23.67 -13.63 -12.57
C ARG A 643 25.13 -14.02 -12.81
N GLY A 644 26.05 -13.40 -12.08
CA GLY A 644 27.49 -13.71 -12.09
C GLY A 644 28.31 -12.82 -13.03
N SER A 645 29.56 -12.58 -12.65
CA SER A 645 30.59 -11.76 -13.32
C SER A 645 31.98 -12.37 -13.16
N ALA A 646 33.03 -11.69 -13.64
CA ALA A 646 34.43 -12.11 -13.43
C ALA A 646 34.83 -12.18 -11.95
N THR A 647 34.21 -11.36 -11.09
CA THR A 647 34.65 -11.14 -9.71
C THR A 647 33.59 -11.45 -8.66
N SER A 648 32.31 -11.59 -9.04
CA SER A 648 31.22 -12.02 -8.16
C SER A 648 30.30 -13.01 -8.88
N ALA A 649 30.17 -14.24 -8.36
CA ALA A 649 29.22 -15.22 -8.90
C ALA A 649 27.75 -14.90 -8.56
N ASN A 650 27.49 -13.89 -7.73
CA ASN A 650 26.19 -13.63 -7.10
C ASN A 650 25.54 -12.29 -7.52
N ASP A 651 26.32 -11.35 -8.04
CA ASP A 651 25.82 -10.05 -8.57
C ASP A 651 24.97 -10.26 -9.83
N TRP A 652 24.06 -9.31 -10.13
CA TRP A 652 23.14 -9.38 -11.26
C TRP A 652 23.29 -8.19 -12.21
N TYR A 653 23.32 -8.50 -13.52
CA TYR A 653 23.69 -7.57 -14.58
C TYR A 653 22.72 -7.63 -15.76
N LEU A 654 22.47 -6.47 -16.37
CA LEU A 654 21.86 -6.37 -17.71
C LEU A 654 22.96 -6.48 -18.76
N ARG A 655 22.75 -7.34 -19.77
CA ARG A 655 23.68 -7.59 -20.89
C ARG A 655 22.94 -7.61 -22.21
N SER A 656 23.54 -7.05 -23.25
CA SER A 656 23.05 -7.12 -24.63
C SER A 656 23.71 -8.25 -25.43
N TYR A 657 23.91 -9.40 -24.79
CA TYR A 657 24.47 -10.63 -25.35
C TYR A 657 23.62 -11.83 -24.98
N LEU A 658 23.63 -12.84 -25.84
CA LEU A 658 22.91 -14.10 -25.68
C LEU A 658 23.84 -15.11 -24.98
N LEU A 659 23.61 -15.32 -23.70
CA LEU A 659 24.34 -16.28 -22.85
C LEU A 659 23.37 -17.38 -22.37
N SER A 660 23.91 -18.58 -22.11
CA SER A 660 23.11 -19.68 -21.55
C SER A 660 22.51 -19.26 -20.19
N PRO A 661 21.23 -19.57 -19.88
CA PRO A 661 20.59 -19.18 -18.61
C PRO A 661 21.30 -19.69 -17.34
N ALA A 662 22.08 -20.78 -17.46
CA ALA A 662 22.87 -21.33 -16.36
C ALA A 662 24.29 -20.71 -16.25
N SER A 663 24.68 -19.82 -17.17
CA SER A 663 26.01 -19.23 -17.22
C SER A 663 26.24 -18.27 -16.05
N THR A 664 27.22 -18.58 -15.20
CA THR A 664 27.82 -17.63 -14.25
C THR A 664 29.11 -17.01 -14.80
N ALA A 665 29.47 -17.29 -16.05
CA ALA A 665 30.72 -16.84 -16.62
C ALA A 665 30.71 -15.33 -16.85
N SER A 666 31.85 -14.68 -16.59
CA SER A 666 32.10 -13.34 -17.11
C SER A 666 31.99 -13.36 -18.62
N ALA A 667 31.29 -12.36 -19.16
CA ALA A 667 31.35 -12.11 -20.59
C ALA A 667 32.70 -11.48 -20.94
N SER A 668 33.70 -12.32 -21.22
CA SER A 668 34.72 -11.92 -22.20
C SER A 668 34.00 -11.71 -23.53
N THR A 669 33.78 -10.44 -23.89
CA THR A 669 32.80 -9.99 -24.87
C THR A 669 33.15 -10.30 -26.33
N THR A 670 34.14 -11.15 -26.59
CA THR A 670 34.69 -11.42 -27.92
C THR A 670 33.90 -12.47 -28.71
N ASP A 671 33.36 -13.51 -28.05
CA ASP A 671 32.75 -14.67 -28.74
C ASP A 671 31.23 -14.85 -28.52
N ALA A 672 30.61 -14.08 -27.61
CA ALA A 672 29.18 -14.23 -27.32
C ALA A 672 28.30 -13.55 -28.39
N PRO A 673 27.23 -14.20 -28.91
CA PRO A 673 26.35 -13.57 -29.90
C PRO A 673 25.60 -12.36 -29.34
N ILE A 674 25.55 -11.27 -30.11
CA ILE A 674 24.86 -10.02 -29.72
C ILE A 674 23.34 -10.25 -29.64
N ALA A 675 22.71 -9.79 -28.56
CA ALA A 675 21.25 -9.79 -28.39
C ALA A 675 20.60 -8.61 -29.14
N TYR A 676 20.47 -8.72 -30.47
CA TYR A 676 19.66 -7.81 -31.26
C TYR A 676 18.17 -8.04 -31.00
N ARG A 677 17.37 -6.98 -30.95
CA ARG A 677 15.93 -7.07 -30.69
C ARG A 677 15.21 -7.99 -31.69
N PRO A 678 14.22 -8.79 -31.26
CA PRO A 678 13.60 -9.78 -32.13
C PRO A 678 12.96 -9.19 -33.40
N GLY A 679 12.28 -8.05 -33.31
CA GLY A 679 11.65 -7.39 -34.46
C GLY A 679 12.60 -7.07 -35.63
N ILE A 680 13.92 -6.96 -35.38
CA ILE A 680 14.92 -6.62 -36.40
C ILE A 680 15.02 -7.70 -37.49
N ALA A 681 14.80 -8.98 -37.16
CA ALA A 681 14.80 -10.06 -38.15
C ALA A 681 13.75 -9.80 -39.25
N GLY A 682 12.55 -9.34 -38.87
CA GLY A 682 11.50 -8.95 -39.82
C GLY A 682 11.87 -7.71 -40.64
N TYR A 683 12.39 -6.66 -39.99
CA TYR A 683 12.77 -5.40 -40.64
C TYR A 683 13.91 -5.57 -41.67
N ALA A 684 14.82 -6.49 -41.40
CA ALA A 684 15.97 -6.76 -42.25
C ALA A 684 15.62 -7.71 -43.41
N VAL A 685 14.77 -8.73 -43.20
CA VAL A 685 14.44 -9.72 -44.25
C VAL A 685 13.31 -9.27 -45.18
N ALA A 686 12.35 -8.46 -44.71
CA ALA A 686 11.19 -8.02 -45.51
C ALA A 686 11.52 -7.38 -46.87
N PRO A 687 12.53 -6.49 -47.05
CA PRO A 687 12.88 -5.92 -48.36
C PRO A 687 13.10 -6.97 -49.46
N GLN A 688 13.69 -8.12 -49.12
CA GLN A 688 13.86 -9.22 -50.06
C GLN A 688 12.58 -10.01 -50.29
N LEU A 689 11.71 -10.19 -49.28
CA LEU A 689 10.40 -10.82 -49.45
C LEU A 689 9.46 -9.97 -50.32
N ASN A 690 9.45 -8.64 -50.14
CA ASN A 690 8.77 -7.70 -51.04
C ASN A 690 9.34 -7.81 -52.48
N THR A 691 10.65 -7.99 -52.62
CA THR A 691 11.30 -8.17 -53.92
C THR A 691 10.88 -9.49 -54.59
N ASP A 692 10.92 -10.61 -53.86
CA ASP A 692 10.50 -11.94 -54.34
C ASP A 692 9.01 -11.99 -54.71
N TYR A 693 8.14 -11.35 -53.91
CA TYR A 693 6.73 -11.14 -54.27
C TYR A 693 6.62 -10.48 -55.65
N GLY A 694 7.34 -9.36 -55.85
CA GLY A 694 7.33 -8.61 -57.10
C GLY A 694 7.74 -9.46 -58.31
N PHE A 695 8.83 -10.23 -58.21
CA PHE A 695 9.24 -11.13 -59.30
C PHE A 695 8.22 -12.25 -59.55
N SER A 696 7.58 -12.79 -58.51
CA SER A 696 6.58 -13.85 -58.63
C SER A 696 5.33 -13.41 -59.41
N ILE A 697 4.91 -12.15 -59.25
CA ILE A 697 3.73 -11.60 -59.94
C ILE A 697 4.02 -11.07 -61.36
N ILE A 698 5.28 -10.79 -61.71
CA ILE A 698 5.69 -10.63 -63.12
C ILE A 698 5.53 -11.98 -63.84
N GLY A 699 6.08 -13.04 -63.23
CA GLY A 699 6.03 -14.41 -63.75
C GLY A 699 6.72 -14.59 -65.11
N ARG A 700 6.32 -15.65 -65.81
CA ARG A 700 6.74 -15.98 -67.18
C ARG A 700 5.59 -15.75 -68.15
N LEU A 701 5.88 -15.61 -69.44
CA LEU A 701 4.85 -15.46 -70.48
C LEU A 701 3.77 -16.55 -70.41
N ASN A 702 4.23 -17.81 -70.39
CA ASN A 702 3.38 -19.01 -70.36
C ASN A 702 2.62 -19.21 -69.02
N GLU A 703 3.00 -18.47 -67.98
CA GLU A 703 2.34 -18.48 -66.67
C GLU A 703 1.27 -17.39 -66.57
N ARG A 704 1.26 -16.43 -67.50
CA ARG A 704 0.44 -15.23 -67.46
C ARG A 704 -0.62 -15.19 -68.55
N VAL A 705 -0.24 -15.34 -69.82
CA VAL A 705 -1.12 -14.93 -70.94
C VAL A 705 -1.59 -16.10 -71.82
N ARG A 706 -0.74 -17.07 -72.18
CA ARG A 706 -1.16 -18.19 -73.07
C ARG A 706 -0.13 -19.31 -73.18
N ASP A 707 -0.59 -20.50 -73.59
CA ASP A 707 0.26 -21.53 -74.19
C ASP A 707 0.16 -21.55 -75.72
N ILE A 708 1.28 -21.28 -76.40
CA ILE A 708 1.41 -21.26 -77.88
C ILE A 708 1.30 -22.67 -78.49
N ALA A 709 1.39 -23.71 -77.66
CA ALA A 709 1.49 -25.11 -78.10
C ALA A 709 0.34 -25.59 -78.99
N ASN A 710 -0.84 -24.95 -78.94
CA ASN A 710 -2.08 -25.40 -79.57
C ASN A 710 -2.66 -24.34 -80.52
N PRO A 711 -2.16 -24.25 -81.78
CA PRO A 711 -2.57 -23.23 -82.73
C PRO A 711 -3.78 -23.68 -83.57
N ASP A 712 -5.01 -23.44 -83.09
CA ASP A 712 -6.17 -23.06 -83.94
C ASP A 712 -7.46 -22.78 -83.15
N PRO A 713 -8.41 -21.96 -83.64
CA PRO A 713 -8.22 -20.52 -83.76
C PRO A 713 -9.34 -19.70 -83.09
N ALA A 714 -8.98 -18.54 -82.57
CA ALA A 714 -9.92 -17.44 -82.38
C ALA A 714 -9.91 -16.53 -83.64
N PRO A 715 -10.97 -15.75 -83.92
CA PRO A 715 -11.08 -14.94 -85.15
C PRO A 715 -9.95 -13.90 -85.31
N GLU A 716 -9.88 -13.28 -86.50
CA GLU A 716 -8.79 -12.39 -86.93
C GLU A 716 -8.42 -11.25 -85.96
N HIS A 717 -9.32 -10.83 -85.06
CA HIS A 717 -9.07 -9.81 -84.03
C HIS A 717 -9.49 -10.23 -82.62
N ALA A 718 -9.09 -11.43 -82.19
CA ALA A 718 -9.40 -11.93 -80.85
C ALA A 718 -8.70 -11.10 -79.75
N ASN A 719 -9.51 -10.38 -78.96
CA ASN A 719 -9.10 -9.83 -77.67
C ASN A 719 -9.41 -10.87 -76.57
N GLY A 720 -8.75 -10.77 -75.43
CA GLY A 720 -8.97 -11.70 -74.33
C GLY A 720 -8.96 -11.06 -72.94
N VAL A 721 -9.56 -11.76 -71.99
CA VAL A 721 -9.34 -11.55 -70.56
C VAL A 721 -8.76 -12.82 -69.96
N TRP A 722 -7.93 -12.66 -68.94
CA TRP A 722 -7.40 -13.76 -68.17
C TRP A 722 -7.34 -13.41 -66.69
N GLY A 723 -7.34 -14.43 -65.86
CA GLY A 723 -7.10 -14.32 -64.43
C GLY A 723 -6.34 -15.53 -63.93
N ARG A 724 -5.41 -15.32 -63.01
CA ARG A 724 -4.69 -16.38 -62.30
C ARG A 724 -4.67 -16.14 -60.80
N ILE A 725 -4.70 -17.23 -60.04
CA ILE A 725 -4.41 -17.24 -58.62
C ILE A 725 -3.14 -18.05 -58.45
N GLY A 726 -2.15 -17.46 -57.78
CA GLY A 726 -0.87 -18.09 -57.48
C GLY A 726 -0.59 -18.06 -55.98
N GLY A 727 0.16 -19.04 -55.51
CA GLY A 727 0.63 -19.10 -54.14
C GLY A 727 2.00 -19.76 -54.05
N GLN A 728 2.76 -19.40 -53.02
CA GLN A 728 4.04 -20.03 -52.75
C GLN A 728 4.36 -20.11 -51.26
N ASN A 729 5.10 -21.15 -50.87
CA ASN A 729 5.64 -21.34 -49.53
C ASN A 729 7.17 -21.43 -49.62
N LEU A 730 7.83 -20.37 -49.18
CA LEU A 730 9.28 -20.18 -49.15
C LEU A 730 9.81 -20.49 -47.75
N ASP A 731 10.73 -21.45 -47.66
CA ASP A 731 11.63 -21.62 -46.51
C ASP A 731 13.02 -21.12 -46.94
N ALA A 732 13.56 -20.11 -46.26
CA ALA A 732 14.88 -19.58 -46.62
C ALA A 732 15.68 -19.03 -45.44
N GLU A 733 16.99 -19.22 -45.51
CA GLU A 733 17.99 -18.55 -44.67
C GLU A 733 18.35 -17.21 -45.28
N ALA A 734 18.58 -16.20 -44.44
CA ALA A 734 18.88 -14.82 -44.78
C ALA A 734 20.17 -14.40 -44.07
N SER A 735 21.28 -14.42 -44.82
CA SER A 735 22.64 -14.41 -44.25
C SER A 735 22.84 -15.57 -43.25
N ASP A 736 23.91 -15.54 -42.45
CA ASP A 736 24.30 -16.66 -41.57
C ASP A 736 23.53 -16.69 -40.23
N ARG A 737 22.55 -15.80 -40.04
CA ARG A 737 21.89 -15.55 -38.74
C ARG A 737 20.37 -15.69 -38.75
N TYR A 738 19.69 -15.14 -39.75
CA TYR A 738 18.22 -15.11 -39.77
C TYR A 738 17.66 -16.19 -40.69
N ALA A 739 16.46 -16.68 -40.40
CA ALA A 739 15.70 -17.49 -41.35
C ALA A 739 14.23 -17.07 -41.37
N THR A 740 13.53 -17.45 -42.43
CA THR A 740 12.13 -17.11 -42.66
C THR A 740 11.35 -18.27 -43.27
N ASN A 741 10.12 -18.47 -42.79
CA ASN A 741 9.07 -19.20 -43.50
C ASN A 741 8.06 -18.16 -43.97
N ALA A 742 7.87 -18.01 -45.27
CA ALA A 742 7.00 -17.02 -45.89
C ALA A 742 5.98 -17.66 -46.83
N ARG A 743 4.70 -17.38 -46.60
CA ARG A 743 3.57 -17.84 -47.41
C ARG A 743 2.98 -16.65 -48.15
N THR A 744 3.02 -16.69 -49.48
CA THR A 744 2.46 -15.66 -50.35
C THR A 744 1.27 -16.21 -51.13
N VAL A 745 0.21 -15.43 -51.27
CA VAL A 745 -0.93 -15.69 -52.16
C VAL A 745 -1.25 -14.42 -52.94
N PHE A 746 -1.53 -14.54 -54.23
CA PHE A 746 -1.98 -13.42 -55.06
C PHE A 746 -3.08 -13.85 -56.04
N ALA A 747 -3.95 -12.89 -56.37
CA ALA A 747 -4.85 -12.94 -57.50
C ALA A 747 -4.44 -11.85 -58.50
N GLN A 748 -4.22 -12.23 -59.76
CA GLN A 748 -3.87 -11.32 -60.85
C GLN A 748 -4.90 -11.46 -61.95
N ILE A 749 -5.41 -10.33 -62.43
CA ILE A 749 -6.32 -10.25 -63.58
C ILE A 749 -5.68 -9.40 -64.67
N GLY A 750 -6.00 -9.71 -65.92
CA GLY A 750 -5.49 -8.95 -67.05
C GLY A 750 -6.39 -9.00 -68.27
N ARG A 751 -6.16 -8.02 -69.15
CA ARG A 751 -6.72 -7.97 -70.50
C ARG A 751 -5.59 -8.08 -71.51
N ASP A 752 -5.84 -8.78 -72.60
CA ASP A 752 -4.96 -8.95 -73.76
C ASP A 752 -5.63 -8.36 -75.00
N TRP A 753 -4.85 -7.63 -75.79
CA TRP A 753 -5.23 -7.07 -77.07
C TRP A 753 -4.26 -7.56 -78.14
N THR A 754 -4.79 -8.21 -79.18
CA THR A 754 -4.01 -8.50 -80.39
C THR A 754 -3.82 -7.19 -81.17
N LEU A 755 -2.60 -6.67 -81.22
CA LEU A 755 -2.27 -5.41 -81.90
C LEU A 755 -2.02 -5.59 -83.40
N ALA A 756 -1.36 -6.69 -83.77
CA ALA A 756 -1.04 -7.01 -85.15
C ALA A 756 -0.89 -8.53 -85.31
N ARG A 757 -1.22 -9.04 -86.50
CA ARG A 757 -0.98 -10.42 -86.91
C ARG A 757 -0.65 -10.44 -88.40
N ALA A 758 0.32 -11.25 -88.79
CA ALA A 758 0.76 -11.41 -90.16
C ALA A 758 0.36 -12.79 -90.72
N ASP A 759 0.29 -12.90 -92.03
CA ASP A 759 -0.14 -14.11 -92.76
C ASP A 759 0.80 -15.31 -92.52
N ASP A 760 2.07 -15.04 -92.17
CA ASP A 760 3.06 -16.04 -91.78
C ASP A 760 2.83 -16.63 -90.37
N GLY A 761 1.82 -16.15 -89.64
CA GLY A 761 1.46 -16.58 -88.29
C GLY A 761 2.14 -15.80 -87.17
N ALA A 762 3.04 -14.84 -87.46
CA ALA A 762 3.58 -13.95 -86.45
C ALA A 762 2.47 -13.04 -85.87
N SER A 763 2.55 -12.71 -84.57
CA SER A 763 1.60 -11.79 -83.93
C SER A 763 2.25 -10.92 -82.87
N THR A 764 1.60 -9.80 -82.56
CA THR A 764 2.00 -8.85 -81.51
C THR A 764 0.80 -8.55 -80.64
N HIS A 765 0.99 -8.67 -79.33
CA HIS A 765 0.00 -8.51 -78.29
C HIS A 765 0.44 -7.44 -77.31
N ALA A 766 -0.51 -6.76 -76.68
CA ALA A 766 -0.26 -5.95 -75.50
C ALA A 766 -1.37 -6.13 -74.49
N GLY A 767 -1.09 -5.85 -73.22
CA GLY A 767 -2.08 -6.01 -72.17
C GLY A 767 -1.80 -5.20 -70.93
N ALA A 768 -2.82 -5.11 -70.08
CA ALA A 768 -2.79 -4.44 -68.79
C ALA A 768 -3.19 -5.42 -67.69
N THR A 769 -2.62 -5.27 -66.50
CA THR A 769 -2.82 -6.16 -65.36
C THR A 769 -3.11 -5.39 -64.07
N MET A 770 -3.88 -6.03 -63.18
CA MET A 770 -4.04 -5.63 -61.79
C MET A 770 -3.78 -6.86 -60.90
N THR A 771 -3.06 -6.68 -59.80
CA THR A 771 -2.71 -7.75 -58.87
C THR A 771 -3.01 -7.35 -57.44
N PHE A 772 -3.63 -8.26 -56.69
CA PHE A 772 -3.84 -8.13 -55.25
C PHE A 772 -3.19 -9.33 -54.58
N GLY A 773 -2.34 -9.09 -53.59
CA GLY A 773 -1.64 -10.17 -52.90
C GLY A 773 -1.37 -9.88 -51.45
N SER A 774 -1.15 -10.97 -50.71
CA SER A 774 -0.75 -10.94 -49.31
C SER A 774 0.39 -11.94 -49.10
N SER A 775 1.34 -11.57 -48.25
CA SER A 775 2.37 -12.47 -47.74
C SER A 775 2.36 -12.46 -46.22
N SER A 776 2.50 -13.61 -45.59
CA SER A 776 2.69 -13.77 -44.16
C SER A 776 4.00 -14.50 -43.91
N ALA A 777 4.90 -13.93 -43.11
CA ALA A 777 6.20 -14.50 -42.80
C ALA A 777 6.43 -14.60 -41.29
N SER A 778 7.05 -15.69 -40.84
CA SER A 778 7.62 -15.83 -39.49
C SER A 778 9.14 -15.84 -39.59
N PHE A 779 9.81 -15.24 -38.61
CA PHE A 779 11.27 -15.06 -38.59
C PHE A 779 11.91 -15.72 -37.37
N THR A 780 13.11 -16.25 -37.58
CA THR A 780 13.97 -16.79 -36.53
C THR A 780 15.36 -16.19 -36.58
N ASP A 781 16.05 -16.23 -35.43
CA ASP A 781 17.43 -15.82 -35.22
C ASP A 781 18.19 -17.00 -34.61
N SER A 782 19.10 -17.60 -35.38
CA SER A 782 19.86 -18.79 -34.98
C SER A 782 20.73 -18.55 -33.74
N ALA A 783 21.18 -17.31 -33.53
CA ALA A 783 21.99 -16.93 -32.38
C ALA A 783 21.23 -17.07 -31.04
N ARG A 784 19.89 -16.95 -31.05
CA ARG A 784 19.06 -17.08 -29.85
C ARG A 784 18.87 -18.52 -29.37
N SER A 785 19.30 -19.52 -30.14
CA SER A 785 19.33 -20.92 -29.70
C SER A 785 20.00 -21.12 -28.33
N VAL A 786 21.00 -20.28 -28.01
CA VAL A 786 21.71 -20.24 -26.71
C VAL A 786 20.79 -19.96 -25.52
N ILE A 787 19.70 -19.20 -25.71
CA ILE A 787 18.67 -18.91 -24.69
C ILE A 787 17.44 -19.83 -24.79
N GLY A 788 17.49 -20.89 -25.61
CA GLY A 788 16.47 -21.93 -25.69
C GLY A 788 15.31 -21.66 -26.66
N SER A 789 15.31 -20.55 -27.40
CA SER A 789 14.35 -20.29 -28.49
C SER A 789 14.99 -19.49 -29.60
N THR A 790 14.72 -19.83 -30.85
CA THR A 790 15.14 -19.05 -32.04
C THR A 790 14.03 -18.14 -32.57
N GLU A 791 12.82 -18.19 -32.03
CA GLU A 791 11.69 -17.39 -32.50
C GLU A 791 11.93 -15.89 -32.26
N THR A 792 11.50 -15.05 -33.21
CA THR A 792 11.69 -13.59 -33.09
C THR A 792 10.45 -12.75 -33.40
N GLY A 793 9.65 -13.15 -34.38
CA GLY A 793 8.45 -12.40 -34.73
C GLY A 793 7.89 -12.77 -36.09
N SER A 794 6.98 -11.94 -36.57
CA SER A 794 6.29 -12.14 -37.85
C SER A 794 6.08 -10.82 -38.60
N ALA A 795 5.79 -10.94 -39.89
CA ALA A 795 5.34 -9.84 -40.74
C ALA A 795 4.15 -10.27 -41.61
N GLN A 796 3.27 -9.32 -41.89
CA GLN A 796 2.26 -9.41 -42.94
C GLN A 796 2.50 -8.29 -43.95
N THR A 797 2.67 -8.66 -45.22
CA THR A 797 2.72 -7.73 -46.35
C THR A 797 1.38 -7.79 -47.09
N GLN A 798 0.77 -6.63 -47.31
CA GLN A 798 -0.28 -6.45 -48.30
C GLN A 798 0.31 -5.72 -49.50
N ALA A 799 0.03 -6.22 -50.70
CA ALA A 799 0.61 -5.71 -51.93
C ALA A 799 -0.46 -5.52 -53.01
N GLN A 800 -0.39 -4.39 -53.70
CA GLN A 800 -1.34 -3.98 -54.73
C GLN A 800 -0.55 -3.47 -55.93
N SER A 801 -0.75 -4.08 -57.10
CA SER A 801 0.07 -3.82 -58.28
C SER A 801 -0.77 -3.51 -59.51
N ILE A 802 -0.29 -2.56 -60.31
CA ILE A 802 -0.75 -2.29 -61.67
C ILE A 802 0.40 -2.57 -62.64
N GLY A 803 0.10 -3.13 -63.80
CA GLY A 803 1.14 -3.47 -64.76
C GLY A 803 0.65 -3.53 -66.20
N GLY A 804 1.59 -3.78 -67.09
CA GLY A 804 1.33 -3.99 -68.50
C GLY A 804 2.40 -4.88 -69.13
N TYR A 805 2.08 -5.44 -70.28
CA TYR A 805 2.99 -6.29 -71.04
C TYR A 805 2.83 -6.08 -72.53
N TRP A 806 3.87 -6.44 -73.28
CA TRP A 806 3.93 -6.44 -74.73
C TRP A 806 4.65 -7.71 -75.18
N THR A 807 3.98 -8.52 -75.99
CA THR A 807 4.48 -9.84 -76.40
C THR A 807 4.48 -9.93 -77.92
N ARG A 808 5.60 -10.34 -78.52
CA ARG A 808 5.70 -10.61 -79.96
C ARG A 808 6.07 -12.06 -80.20
N TYR A 809 5.27 -12.73 -81.01
CA TYR A 809 5.50 -14.09 -81.50
C TYR A 809 5.96 -14.03 -82.97
N GLY A 810 7.00 -14.79 -83.31
CA GLY A 810 7.49 -14.96 -84.67
C GLY A 810 6.98 -16.26 -85.32
N ALA A 811 6.86 -16.26 -86.64
CA ALA A 811 6.39 -17.42 -87.43
C ALA A 811 7.21 -18.72 -87.19
N ASN A 812 8.49 -18.59 -86.83
CA ASN A 812 9.39 -19.71 -86.49
C ASN A 812 9.23 -20.24 -85.05
N GLY A 813 8.18 -19.85 -84.33
CA GLY A 813 7.93 -20.24 -82.94
C GLY A 813 8.81 -19.51 -81.90
N SER A 814 9.55 -18.47 -82.29
CA SER A 814 10.24 -17.59 -81.35
C SER A 814 9.29 -16.59 -80.68
N TYR A 815 9.64 -16.09 -79.50
CA TYR A 815 8.92 -15.01 -78.85
C TYR A 815 9.84 -14.05 -78.09
N PHE A 816 9.35 -12.83 -77.90
CA PHE A 816 9.80 -11.87 -76.90
C PHE A 816 8.61 -11.42 -76.06
N ASP A 817 8.76 -11.37 -74.74
CA ASP A 817 7.79 -10.82 -73.80
C ASP A 817 8.41 -9.73 -72.94
N GLY A 818 7.90 -8.51 -73.04
CA GLY A 818 8.25 -7.38 -72.17
C GLY A 818 7.15 -7.16 -71.14
N VAL A 819 7.51 -7.00 -69.87
CA VAL A 819 6.57 -6.75 -68.76
C VAL A 819 7.05 -5.56 -67.95
N GLY A 820 6.12 -4.71 -67.51
CA GLY A 820 6.36 -3.64 -66.53
C GLY A 820 5.28 -3.64 -65.45
N GLN A 821 5.66 -3.38 -64.20
CA GLN A 821 4.75 -3.29 -63.07
C GLN A 821 5.14 -2.21 -62.07
N LEU A 822 4.14 -1.62 -61.41
CA LEU A 822 4.26 -0.75 -60.26
C LEU A 822 3.48 -1.38 -59.11
N THR A 823 4.06 -1.47 -57.92
CA THR A 823 3.47 -2.13 -56.74
C THR A 823 3.56 -1.22 -55.52
N HIS A 824 2.44 -1.02 -54.82
CA HIS A 824 2.43 -0.47 -53.48
C HIS A 824 2.49 -1.60 -52.44
N TYR A 825 3.32 -1.43 -51.41
CA TYR A 825 3.51 -2.37 -50.31
C TYR A 825 3.12 -1.75 -48.98
N GLN A 826 2.37 -2.49 -48.16
CA GLN A 826 2.18 -2.20 -46.74
C GLN A 826 2.63 -3.42 -45.93
N ASN A 827 3.71 -3.26 -45.17
CA ASN A 827 4.22 -4.25 -44.24
C ASN A 827 3.73 -3.91 -42.82
N ARG A 828 3.33 -4.92 -42.06
CA ARG A 828 3.04 -4.84 -40.62
C ARG A 828 3.88 -5.89 -39.91
N TYR A 829 4.59 -5.50 -38.87
CA TYR A 829 5.50 -6.32 -38.10
C TYR A 829 4.97 -6.55 -36.69
N THR A 830 5.28 -7.69 -36.08
CA THR A 830 5.01 -7.96 -34.67
C THR A 830 6.09 -8.88 -34.11
N ASP A 831 6.77 -8.47 -33.05
CA ASP A 831 7.80 -9.27 -32.39
C ASP A 831 7.24 -10.18 -31.26
N ILE A 832 8.05 -11.09 -30.73
CA ILE A 832 7.66 -12.02 -29.65
C ILE A 832 7.24 -11.35 -28.33
N TYR A 833 7.50 -10.05 -28.15
CA TYR A 833 7.04 -9.28 -26.99
C TYR A 833 5.78 -8.45 -27.30
N GLY A 834 5.24 -8.57 -28.52
CA GLY A 834 4.07 -7.83 -28.98
C GLY A 834 4.39 -6.43 -29.50
N VAL A 835 5.66 -6.07 -29.71
CA VAL A 835 6.04 -4.78 -30.30
C VAL A 835 5.61 -4.77 -31.76
N GLY A 836 4.67 -3.88 -32.09
CA GLY A 836 4.09 -3.75 -33.43
C GLY A 836 4.61 -2.54 -34.19
N ALA A 837 4.84 -2.69 -35.49
CA ALA A 837 5.25 -1.60 -36.37
C ALA A 837 4.60 -1.70 -37.75
N SER A 838 4.51 -0.59 -38.48
CA SER A 838 3.98 -0.55 -39.85
C SER A 838 4.86 0.27 -40.77
N GLN A 839 5.07 -0.22 -41.98
CA GLN A 839 5.89 0.41 -43.01
C GLN A 839 5.16 0.38 -44.34
N ASN A 840 5.18 1.49 -45.07
CA ASN A 840 4.71 1.55 -46.45
C ASN A 840 5.90 1.66 -47.41
N GLY A 841 5.70 1.26 -48.65
CA GLY A 841 6.71 1.32 -49.69
C GLY A 841 6.16 1.12 -51.09
N PHE A 842 7.05 1.18 -52.05
CA PHE A 842 6.73 1.09 -53.47
C PHE A 842 7.80 0.28 -54.21
N GLY A 843 7.42 -0.40 -55.28
CA GLY A 843 8.37 -1.03 -56.19
C GLY A 843 7.98 -0.86 -57.66
N ALA A 844 8.99 -0.76 -58.51
CA ALA A 844 8.85 -0.74 -59.96
C ALA A 844 9.68 -1.89 -60.54
N GLY A 845 9.04 -2.79 -61.27
CA GLY A 845 9.66 -3.98 -61.86
C GLY A 845 9.50 -4.01 -63.37
N VAL A 846 10.53 -4.49 -64.07
CA VAL A 846 10.51 -4.73 -65.52
C VAL A 846 11.13 -6.10 -65.84
N SER A 847 10.68 -6.73 -66.91
CA SER A 847 11.23 -7.99 -67.39
C SER A 847 11.27 -8.04 -68.91
N GLY A 848 12.29 -8.70 -69.45
CA GLY A 848 12.33 -9.21 -70.82
C GLY A 848 12.54 -10.72 -70.81
N GLU A 849 11.63 -11.48 -71.42
CA GLU A 849 11.75 -12.91 -71.66
C GLU A 849 11.88 -13.19 -73.17
N VAL A 850 12.74 -14.13 -73.53
CA VAL A 850 12.85 -14.69 -74.88
C VAL A 850 12.78 -16.21 -74.84
N GLY A 851 12.24 -16.82 -75.89
CA GLY A 851 12.30 -18.25 -76.07
C GLY A 851 11.98 -18.65 -77.51
N GLN A 852 12.20 -19.91 -77.85
CA GLN A 852 11.81 -20.45 -79.16
C GLN A 852 11.36 -21.89 -79.06
N ARG A 853 10.15 -22.17 -79.54
CA ARG A 853 9.62 -23.53 -79.65
C ARG A 853 10.26 -24.28 -80.82
N ILE A 854 10.93 -25.39 -80.54
CA ILE A 854 11.57 -26.29 -81.50
C ILE A 854 10.84 -27.64 -81.47
N ALA A 855 10.29 -28.06 -82.61
CA ALA A 855 9.60 -29.34 -82.75
C ALA A 855 10.58 -30.52 -82.72
N LEU A 856 10.26 -31.57 -81.97
CA LEU A 856 11.04 -32.79 -81.82
C LEU A 856 10.35 -33.95 -82.54
N GLY A 857 10.59 -34.04 -83.85
CA GLY A 857 9.99 -35.04 -84.74
C GLY A 857 8.50 -34.83 -85.00
N SER A 858 7.86 -35.82 -85.62
CA SER A 858 6.45 -35.77 -86.04
C SER A 858 5.44 -36.03 -84.91
N ALA A 859 5.88 -36.44 -83.73
CA ALA A 859 5.01 -36.87 -82.64
C ALA A 859 4.36 -35.73 -81.84
N GLY A 860 4.49 -34.46 -82.25
CA GLY A 860 3.94 -33.31 -81.50
C GLY A 860 4.63 -33.04 -80.16
N LEU A 861 5.84 -33.58 -79.96
CA LEU A 861 6.74 -33.20 -78.86
C LEU A 861 7.50 -31.93 -79.29
N ALA A 862 7.75 -31.02 -78.36
CA ALA A 862 8.59 -29.84 -78.61
C ALA A 862 9.40 -29.47 -77.37
N ILE A 863 10.59 -28.94 -77.58
CA ILE A 863 11.39 -28.25 -76.55
C ILE A 863 11.39 -26.76 -76.85
N GLU A 864 11.28 -25.96 -75.81
CA GLU A 864 11.30 -24.51 -75.87
C GLU A 864 12.38 -24.02 -74.91
N PRO A 865 13.62 -23.78 -75.39
CA PRO A 865 14.63 -23.07 -74.62
C PRO A 865 14.17 -21.64 -74.36
N GLN A 866 14.45 -21.14 -73.15
CA GLN A 866 13.97 -19.85 -72.67
C GLN A 866 15.03 -19.15 -71.82
N ALA A 867 15.09 -17.82 -71.92
CA ALA A 867 15.90 -16.97 -71.06
C ALA A 867 15.09 -15.73 -70.64
N GLN A 868 15.28 -15.26 -69.41
CA GLN A 868 14.58 -14.09 -68.89
C GLN A 868 15.53 -13.25 -68.04
N LEU A 869 15.40 -11.93 -68.15
CA LEU A 869 16.04 -10.97 -67.25
C LEU A 869 14.94 -10.12 -66.61
N LEU A 870 14.95 -10.04 -65.29
CA LEU A 870 14.01 -9.25 -64.49
C LEU A 870 14.80 -8.24 -63.66
N TYR A 871 14.45 -6.96 -63.74
CA TYR A 871 14.99 -5.91 -62.87
C TYR A 871 13.87 -5.37 -61.98
N GLN A 872 14.16 -5.08 -60.73
CA GLN A 872 13.20 -4.46 -59.82
C GLN A 872 13.87 -3.50 -58.85
N TYR A 873 13.30 -2.30 -58.77
CA TYR A 873 13.55 -1.30 -57.74
C TYR A 873 12.47 -1.44 -56.65
N VAL A 874 12.86 -1.47 -55.38
CA VAL A 874 11.94 -1.45 -54.23
C VAL A 874 12.45 -0.41 -53.23
N HIS A 875 11.59 0.54 -52.84
CA HIS A 875 11.84 1.51 -51.79
C HIS A 875 10.82 1.31 -50.67
N LEU A 876 11.29 1.02 -49.45
CA LEU A 876 10.47 0.95 -48.25
C LEU A 876 10.84 2.12 -47.33
N ASN A 877 9.83 2.86 -46.88
CA ASN A 877 10.03 4.08 -46.10
C ASN A 877 10.65 3.76 -44.72
N GLY A 878 11.32 4.75 -44.11
CA GLY A 878 11.69 4.67 -42.70
C GLY A 878 10.45 4.73 -41.79
N PHE A 879 10.56 4.16 -40.60
CA PHE A 879 9.47 4.10 -39.61
C PHE A 879 10.02 4.06 -38.18
N GLY A 880 9.14 4.14 -37.18
CA GLY A 880 9.48 3.90 -35.78
C GLY A 880 8.55 2.85 -35.19
N ASP A 881 9.06 2.08 -34.24
CA ASP A 881 8.34 0.97 -33.57
C ASP A 881 8.06 1.23 -32.08
N GLY A 882 8.22 2.48 -31.65
CA GLY A 882 8.10 2.89 -30.25
C GLY A 882 9.38 2.73 -29.42
N ILE A 883 10.40 2.02 -29.94
CA ILE A 883 11.67 1.76 -29.24
C ILE A 883 12.85 2.36 -30.00
N SER A 884 12.84 2.32 -31.34
CA SER A 884 13.89 2.88 -32.18
C SER A 884 13.35 3.49 -33.47
N SER A 885 14.23 4.22 -34.17
CA SER A 885 14.03 4.58 -35.57
C SER A 885 14.64 3.51 -36.49
N ILE A 886 13.88 3.12 -37.50
CA ILE A 886 14.28 2.20 -38.56
C ILE A 886 14.43 3.02 -39.84
N GLY A 887 15.60 2.95 -40.47
CA GLY A 887 15.91 3.69 -41.70
C GLY A 887 15.14 3.16 -42.91
N ALA A 888 14.99 4.01 -43.93
CA ALA A 888 14.45 3.60 -45.21
C ALA A 888 15.38 2.60 -45.91
N ASN A 889 14.81 1.59 -46.57
CA ASN A 889 15.56 0.59 -47.35
C ASN A 889 15.27 0.80 -48.84
N THR A 890 16.32 0.90 -49.66
CA THR A 890 16.20 0.89 -51.12
C THR A 890 16.95 -0.32 -51.68
N THR A 891 16.22 -1.26 -52.26
CA THR A 891 16.74 -2.48 -52.85
C THR A 891 16.64 -2.42 -54.38
N ASN A 892 17.77 -2.65 -55.06
CA ASN A 892 17.83 -2.86 -56.49
C ASN A 892 18.16 -4.34 -56.72
N ALA A 893 17.32 -5.05 -57.46
CA ALA A 893 17.48 -6.47 -57.75
C ALA A 893 17.51 -6.72 -59.25
N LEU A 894 18.43 -7.58 -59.69
CA LEU A 894 18.52 -8.07 -61.06
C LEU A 894 18.56 -9.60 -61.01
N ARG A 895 17.55 -10.25 -61.57
CA ARG A 895 17.35 -11.70 -61.59
C ARG A 895 17.45 -12.21 -63.01
N GLY A 896 18.38 -13.13 -63.26
CA GLY A 896 18.44 -13.91 -64.49
C GLY A 896 17.74 -15.26 -64.35
N ARG A 897 17.16 -15.75 -65.44
CA ARG A 897 16.71 -17.14 -65.61
C ARG A 897 17.21 -17.67 -66.94
N ILE A 898 17.71 -18.89 -66.95
CA ILE A 898 17.90 -19.68 -68.16
C ILE A 898 17.34 -21.09 -67.96
N GLY A 899 16.67 -21.65 -68.96
CA GLY A 899 16.05 -22.96 -68.83
C GLY A 899 15.38 -23.44 -70.10
N PHE A 900 14.55 -24.47 -69.96
CA PHE A 900 13.73 -24.97 -71.05
C PHE A 900 12.39 -25.50 -70.55
N ARG A 901 11.43 -25.56 -71.47
CA ARG A 901 10.14 -26.21 -71.33
C ARG A 901 10.02 -27.34 -72.35
N LEU A 902 9.79 -28.56 -71.88
CA LEU A 902 9.50 -29.72 -72.72
C LEU A 902 7.99 -29.96 -72.70
N LEU A 903 7.34 -30.00 -73.86
CA LEU A 903 5.87 -30.06 -73.96
C LEU A 903 5.38 -31.02 -75.04
N LYS A 904 4.21 -31.61 -74.81
CA LYS A 904 3.50 -32.47 -75.78
C LYS A 904 2.20 -31.78 -76.20
N SER A 905 2.19 -31.18 -77.39
CA SER A 905 1.03 -30.41 -77.85
C SER A 905 -0.12 -31.28 -78.34
N GLY A 906 -1.36 -30.85 -78.11
CA GLY A 906 -2.52 -31.28 -78.88
C GLY A 906 -3.05 -32.67 -78.56
N MET A 907 -2.88 -33.18 -77.33
CA MET A 907 -3.51 -34.44 -76.92
C MET A 907 -5.02 -34.25 -76.82
N ARG A 908 -5.79 -34.82 -77.76
CA ARG A 908 -7.25 -34.66 -77.82
C ARG A 908 -7.98 -35.65 -76.92
N ASN A 909 -9.14 -35.26 -76.39
CA ASN A 909 -10.08 -36.20 -75.79
C ASN A 909 -10.75 -37.07 -76.87
N ALA A 910 -11.39 -38.18 -76.46
CA ALA A 910 -12.05 -39.11 -77.38
C ALA A 910 -13.17 -38.47 -78.25
N LEU A 911 -13.72 -37.34 -77.82
CA LEU A 911 -14.75 -36.58 -78.55
C LEU A 911 -14.17 -35.47 -79.45
N ASN A 912 -12.84 -35.29 -79.50
CA ASN A 912 -12.13 -34.21 -80.21
C ASN A 912 -12.57 -32.76 -79.85
N THR A 913 -13.30 -32.57 -78.74
CA THR A 913 -13.85 -31.29 -78.27
C THR A 913 -12.92 -30.50 -77.34
N SER A 914 -11.88 -31.15 -76.81
CA SER A 914 -10.86 -30.49 -75.97
C SER A 914 -9.46 -31.06 -76.24
N THR A 915 -8.45 -30.23 -75.98
CA THR A 915 -7.02 -30.55 -76.12
C THR A 915 -6.28 -30.28 -74.83
N VAL A 916 -5.34 -31.13 -74.46
CA VAL A 916 -4.43 -30.94 -73.32
C VAL A 916 -2.98 -30.93 -73.80
N THR A 917 -2.20 -29.98 -73.28
CA THR A 917 -0.75 -29.88 -73.43
C THR A 917 -0.11 -30.02 -72.04
N PRO A 918 0.37 -31.21 -71.63
CA PRO A 918 1.25 -31.34 -70.48
C PRO A 918 2.65 -30.80 -70.82
N TYR A 919 3.32 -30.26 -69.82
CA TYR A 919 4.68 -29.76 -69.94
C TYR A 919 5.51 -29.93 -68.66
N PHE A 920 6.81 -30.04 -68.85
CA PHE A 920 7.84 -30.02 -67.83
C PHE A 920 8.73 -28.78 -68.03
N THR A 921 9.22 -28.17 -66.96
CA THR A 921 10.20 -27.08 -67.00
C THR A 921 11.39 -27.38 -66.11
N ALA A 922 12.59 -27.04 -66.56
CA ALA A 922 13.78 -26.98 -65.72
C ALA A 922 14.51 -25.65 -65.99
N ASN A 923 14.83 -24.91 -64.93
CA ASN A 923 15.47 -23.60 -65.01
C ASN A 923 16.56 -23.46 -63.95
N VAL A 924 17.55 -22.61 -64.24
CA VAL A 924 18.51 -22.05 -63.28
C VAL A 924 18.23 -20.56 -63.16
N LEU A 925 18.20 -20.05 -61.93
CA LEU A 925 18.01 -18.65 -61.61
C LEU A 925 19.18 -18.10 -60.80
N HIS A 926 19.48 -16.82 -61.03
CA HIS A 926 20.53 -16.12 -60.30
C HIS A 926 20.18 -14.66 -60.02
N ASP A 927 20.35 -14.22 -58.76
CA ASP A 927 20.27 -12.82 -58.34
C ASP A 927 21.66 -12.18 -58.33
N PHE A 928 21.90 -11.26 -59.28
CA PHE A 928 23.20 -10.64 -59.51
C PHE A 928 23.56 -9.56 -58.49
N PHE A 929 22.57 -8.84 -57.96
CA PHE A 929 22.78 -7.71 -57.05
C PHE A 929 22.54 -8.11 -55.59
N SER A 930 23.27 -7.48 -54.68
CA SER A 930 22.96 -7.54 -53.25
C SER A 930 21.91 -6.49 -52.89
N PRO A 931 20.97 -6.79 -51.97
CA PRO A 931 19.87 -5.90 -51.62
C PRO A 931 20.37 -4.69 -50.82
N GLY A 932 19.47 -3.70 -50.66
CA GLY A 932 19.68 -2.61 -49.71
C GLY A 932 19.64 -3.13 -48.27
N GLN A 933 20.42 -2.49 -47.39
CA GLN A 933 20.49 -2.85 -45.98
C GLN A 933 19.50 -2.01 -45.17
N THR A 934 18.81 -2.63 -44.21
CA THR A 934 17.97 -1.91 -43.25
C THR A 934 18.83 -1.42 -42.09
N THR A 935 18.66 -0.18 -41.65
CA THR A 935 19.35 0.35 -40.47
C THR A 935 18.40 0.49 -39.28
N VAL A 936 18.87 0.20 -38.07
CA VAL A 936 18.10 0.36 -36.81
C VAL A 936 18.98 1.15 -35.84
N SER A 937 18.54 2.34 -35.43
CA SER A 937 19.35 3.31 -34.67
C SER A 937 20.77 3.53 -35.24
N GLY A 938 20.89 3.54 -36.58
CA GLY A 938 22.16 3.72 -37.29
C GLY A 938 22.98 2.44 -37.54
N ILE A 939 22.66 1.32 -36.89
CA ILE A 939 23.34 0.03 -37.12
C ILE A 939 22.74 -0.65 -38.35
N ALA A 940 23.59 -1.04 -39.31
CA ALA A 940 23.16 -1.67 -40.56
C ALA A 940 23.05 -3.20 -40.44
N PHE A 941 21.98 -3.76 -40.99
CA PHE A 941 21.69 -5.19 -41.01
C PHE A 941 21.69 -5.71 -42.46
N PRO A 942 22.82 -6.24 -42.95
CA PRO A 942 22.90 -6.89 -44.25
C PRO A 942 22.26 -8.29 -44.23
N THR A 943 21.16 -8.43 -44.97
CA THR A 943 20.40 -9.67 -45.16
C THR A 943 20.47 -10.13 -46.60
N GLN A 944 20.69 -11.42 -46.81
CA GLN A 944 20.72 -11.99 -48.16
C GLN A 944 20.20 -13.43 -48.20
N LEU A 945 19.07 -13.65 -48.88
CA LEU A 945 18.62 -14.97 -49.33
C LEU A 945 19.60 -15.59 -50.35
N GLY A 946 19.60 -16.92 -50.46
CA GLY A 946 20.43 -17.66 -51.41
C GLY A 946 20.28 -17.19 -52.87
N LYS A 947 21.42 -16.80 -53.48
CA LYS A 947 21.46 -16.14 -54.81
C LYS A 947 21.23 -17.05 -56.02
N THR A 948 21.50 -18.35 -55.92
CA THR A 948 21.48 -19.27 -57.08
C THR A 948 20.70 -20.53 -56.75
N TRP A 949 19.63 -20.77 -57.50
CA TRP A 949 18.76 -21.93 -57.33
C TRP A 949 18.32 -22.50 -58.67
N TYR A 950 17.85 -23.74 -58.67
CA TYR A 950 17.08 -24.28 -59.78
C TYR A 950 15.59 -24.26 -59.44
N ASP A 951 14.75 -24.22 -60.47
CA ASP A 951 13.38 -24.71 -60.37
C ASP A 951 13.15 -25.86 -61.35
N VAL A 952 12.40 -26.85 -60.87
CA VAL A 952 11.80 -27.90 -61.70
C VAL A 952 10.29 -27.84 -61.53
N GLY A 953 9.56 -27.96 -62.63
CA GLY A 953 8.12 -27.77 -62.63
C GLY A 953 7.40 -28.67 -63.60
N VAL A 954 6.13 -28.93 -63.29
CA VAL A 954 5.18 -29.60 -64.16
C VAL A 954 3.92 -28.76 -64.29
N GLY A 955 3.29 -28.82 -65.44
CA GLY A 955 2.04 -28.13 -65.68
C GLY A 955 1.23 -28.74 -66.82
N LEU A 956 0.01 -28.26 -66.94
CA LEU A 956 -0.94 -28.68 -67.93
C LEU A 956 -1.74 -27.48 -68.43
N THR A 957 -1.93 -27.42 -69.74
CA THR A 957 -2.81 -26.45 -70.39
C THR A 957 -3.95 -27.20 -71.08
N GLY A 958 -5.19 -26.99 -70.64
CA GLY A 958 -6.40 -27.53 -71.27
C GLY A 958 -7.15 -26.44 -72.04
N SER A 959 -7.54 -26.72 -73.29
CA SER A 959 -8.40 -25.84 -74.09
C SER A 959 -9.77 -26.48 -74.31
N PHE A 960 -10.83 -25.69 -74.15
CA PHE A 960 -12.23 -26.13 -74.22
C PHE A 960 -12.99 -25.26 -75.24
N GLY A 961 -13.51 -25.87 -76.30
CA GLY A 961 -14.06 -25.13 -77.44
C GLY A 961 -13.00 -24.22 -78.10
N LYS A 962 -13.46 -23.15 -78.77
CA LYS A 962 -12.56 -22.21 -79.50
C LYS A 962 -12.11 -20.99 -78.69
N ARG A 963 -12.61 -20.81 -77.48
CA ARG A 963 -12.54 -19.53 -76.75
C ARG A 963 -11.98 -19.61 -75.32
N SER A 964 -11.90 -20.80 -74.71
CA SER A 964 -11.54 -20.96 -73.30
C SER A 964 -10.28 -21.81 -73.12
N GLN A 965 -9.36 -21.36 -72.27
CA GLN A 965 -8.17 -22.11 -71.86
C GLN A 965 -8.03 -22.06 -70.33
N VAL A 966 -7.72 -23.20 -69.72
CA VAL A 966 -7.33 -23.33 -68.30
C VAL A 966 -5.89 -23.83 -68.27
N TYR A 967 -5.06 -23.27 -67.40
CA TYR A 967 -3.72 -23.76 -67.15
C TYR A 967 -3.45 -23.90 -65.65
N ALA A 968 -2.65 -24.89 -65.29
CA ALA A 968 -2.19 -25.10 -63.93
C ALA A 968 -0.73 -25.54 -63.94
N SER A 969 0.06 -25.08 -62.97
CA SER A 969 1.44 -25.52 -62.78
C SER A 969 1.85 -25.55 -61.32
N VAL A 970 2.79 -26.44 -61.00
CA VAL A 970 3.47 -26.54 -59.72
C VAL A 970 4.97 -26.62 -59.99
N LYS A 971 5.75 -25.88 -59.20
CA LYS A 971 7.22 -25.84 -59.25
C LYS A 971 7.79 -26.11 -57.87
N TYR A 972 8.93 -26.80 -57.85
CA TYR A 972 9.81 -26.92 -56.70
C TYR A 972 11.11 -26.19 -57.00
N GLU A 973 11.53 -25.30 -56.09
CA GLU A 973 12.78 -24.55 -56.18
C GLU A 973 13.72 -24.95 -55.04
N HIS A 974 15.02 -25.06 -55.33
CA HIS A 974 16.04 -25.36 -54.33
C HIS A 974 17.40 -24.73 -54.68
N SER A 975 18.13 -24.19 -53.70
CA SER A 975 19.46 -23.63 -53.91
C SER A 975 20.49 -24.69 -54.34
N PHE A 976 21.50 -24.27 -55.12
CA PHE A 976 22.64 -25.12 -55.50
C PHE A 976 23.72 -25.20 -54.41
N GLY A 977 23.74 -24.23 -53.49
CA GLY A 977 24.71 -24.09 -52.40
C GLY A 977 24.64 -22.70 -51.77
N GLY A 978 25.36 -22.51 -50.66
CA GLY A 978 25.21 -21.31 -49.81
C GLY A 978 23.97 -21.39 -48.92
N ALA A 979 23.43 -20.23 -48.51
CA ALA A 979 22.24 -20.13 -47.68
C ALA A 979 21.07 -20.97 -48.26
N SER A 980 20.41 -21.73 -47.40
CA SER A 980 19.29 -22.60 -47.79
C SER A 980 18.14 -21.78 -48.35
N ARG A 981 17.63 -22.18 -49.51
CA ARG A 981 16.43 -21.61 -50.14
C ARG A 981 15.63 -22.74 -50.75
N ARG A 982 14.41 -22.97 -50.27
CA ARG A 982 13.46 -23.94 -50.79
C ARG A 982 12.10 -23.28 -50.98
N ASN A 983 11.49 -23.45 -52.15
CA ASN A 983 10.19 -22.86 -52.44
C ASN A 983 9.28 -23.89 -53.13
N VAL A 984 7.99 -23.86 -52.82
CA VAL A 984 6.96 -24.55 -53.59
C VAL A 984 6.01 -23.50 -54.12
N PHE A 985 6.01 -23.29 -55.43
CA PHE A 985 5.12 -22.37 -56.13
C PHE A 985 4.03 -23.16 -56.86
N GLY A 986 2.77 -22.72 -56.76
CA GLY A 986 1.66 -23.27 -57.51
C GLY A 986 0.75 -22.17 -58.05
N GLN A 987 0.19 -22.38 -59.24
CA GLN A 987 -0.82 -21.47 -59.78
C GLN A 987 -1.87 -22.19 -60.63
N VAL A 988 -3.05 -21.57 -60.71
CA VAL A 988 -4.11 -21.91 -61.67
C VAL A 988 -4.56 -20.62 -62.35
N GLY A 989 -4.75 -20.67 -63.66
CA GLY A 989 -5.26 -19.56 -64.45
C GLY A 989 -6.29 -19.98 -65.49
N TYR A 990 -7.10 -19.01 -65.88
CA TYR A 990 -8.13 -19.11 -66.89
C TYR A 990 -8.02 -17.96 -67.88
N GLN A 991 -8.19 -18.24 -69.17
CA GLN A 991 -8.25 -17.27 -70.25
C GLN A 991 -9.53 -17.47 -71.06
N PHE A 992 -10.16 -16.36 -71.44
CA PHE A 992 -11.24 -16.30 -72.40
C PHE A 992 -10.92 -15.29 -73.50
N ALA A 993 -10.94 -15.73 -74.76
CA ALA A 993 -10.76 -14.89 -75.94
C ALA A 993 -12.03 -14.91 -76.81
N TRP A 994 -12.40 -13.79 -77.44
CA TRP A 994 -13.67 -13.66 -78.17
C TRP A 994 -13.50 -13.32 -79.66
#